data_AF-A0A7W2Z055-F1
#
_entry.id   AF-A0A7W2Z055-F1
#
_cell.length_a   1.000
_cell.length_b   1.000
_cell.length_c   1.000
_cell.angle_alpha   90.00
_cell.angle_beta   90.00
_cell.angle_gamma   90.00
#
_symmetry.space_group_name_H-M   'P 1'
#
loop_
_entity.id
_entity.type
_entity.pdbx_description
1 polymer ?
#
loop_
_entity_poly.entity_id
_entity_poly.type
_entity_poly.pdbx_seq_one_letter_code
_entity_poly.pdbx_strand_id
1 'polypeptide(L)'
;MHRSSTASASTKRLSAIGVAVALAAGTLVTLTPTAAHAAAGASLPFTSAEAESATTTGTKIGPDFTQGTLASEASGRQAVRLAAGQRVEFTAPRAANAVNVAYNVSDGQSGTLNVYVNGTKLAKTIAVTSKYSYVDTGWIAGSKTHHLYDNARLLLGRDVQAGDKIAFEAANTQVTVDVADFEQVAAAASQPAGSVSVTSKGADPSGQGDSTQAFRDAIAAAQGGVVWIPPGDYKLTSSLNGVQNVTLQGAGSWHSVVHTSRFIDQSSSSGNVHIKDFAVIGEVTERVDSNPDNFVNGSLGPGSSVSGMWLQHLKVGLWLMGDNDSLVVENNRFLDMTADGLNLNGSAKNVRVRNNFLRNQGDDALAMWSLNSPDTNSSFENNTISQPNLANGIAIYGGTDITVKNNLISDTNALGSGIAISNQKFMDPFHPLAGTITVDGNTLVRAGAMNPNWNHPMGALRVDSYDSAIEATVNITHTTITDSPYSAFEFVSGGGRGYAVKNVNVSGATVTNPGTVVVQAEAQGAAKFSDVTAAGVGAAGVYNCPYPSGSGTFSLTDGGGNSGWSSTWSDCSSWPRPGQGNPDPEPGRNLAKGRPATATGSQDVYTPGKAVDGDANTYWESTNNAFPQALTVDLGSGQAVRRLVLKLPPSSAWGARTQTLSVLGSTDGSGYSTVVGSQGYRFDPASGNKVTVTLPDSTNVRYLRLNLTGNTGWPAAQFAEVEAYLTS
;
A
#
# COMPACT_ATOMS: atom_id res chain seq x y z
N MET A 1 -56.36 57.15 -26.79
CA MET A 1 -55.67 58.43 -27.09
C MET A 1 -54.26 58.11 -27.57
N HIS A 2 -53.91 58.65 -28.76
CA HIS A 2 -52.62 58.81 -29.48
C HIS A 2 -51.33 58.09 -29.04
N ARG A 3 -50.35 57.81 -29.89
CA ARG A 3 -50.15 57.51 -31.33
C ARG A 3 -48.60 57.31 -31.47
N SER A 4 -48.17 56.31 -32.24
CA SER A 4 -47.10 56.33 -33.26
C SER A 4 -45.65 56.84 -33.00
N SER A 5 -44.70 55.92 -33.24
CA SER A 5 -43.67 55.91 -34.34
C SER A 5 -42.36 56.74 -34.29
N THR A 6 -41.24 55.99 -34.30
CA THR A 6 -40.04 56.01 -35.19
C THR A 6 -39.42 57.34 -35.70
N ALA A 7 -38.08 57.46 -35.60
CA ALA A 7 -37.10 57.34 -36.70
C ALA A 7 -35.80 58.19 -36.52
N SER A 8 -34.68 57.61 -36.97
CA SER A 8 -33.31 58.12 -37.03
C SER A 8 -33.10 59.44 -37.79
N ALA A 9 -32.01 60.15 -37.46
CA ALA A 9 -31.19 60.84 -38.47
C ALA A 9 -29.72 60.97 -38.00
N SER A 10 -28.82 60.45 -38.82
CA SER A 10 -27.36 60.54 -38.72
C SER A 10 -26.82 61.67 -39.61
N THR A 11 -25.81 62.43 -39.17
CA THR A 11 -24.87 63.10 -40.10
C THR A 11 -23.53 63.51 -39.43
N LYS A 12 -22.52 62.66 -39.68
CA LYS A 12 -21.09 62.88 -40.01
C LYS A 12 -20.25 64.02 -39.39
N ARG A 13 -19.19 63.55 -38.70
CA ARG A 13 -17.72 63.78 -38.84
C ARG A 13 -17.13 65.18 -38.55
N LEU A 14 -16.12 65.22 -37.65
CA LEU A 14 -14.74 65.55 -38.02
C LEU A 14 -13.70 65.05 -36.96
N SER A 15 -12.66 64.39 -37.51
CA SER A 15 -11.24 64.30 -37.13
C SER A 15 -10.74 63.92 -35.73
N ALA A 16 -9.97 62.83 -35.74
CA ALA A 16 -9.12 62.29 -34.69
C ALA A 16 -7.79 63.04 -34.53
N ILE A 17 -7.31 63.15 -33.29
CA ILE A 17 -5.88 63.10 -32.94
C ILE A 17 -5.77 62.24 -31.68
N GLY A 18 -4.96 61.20 -31.76
CA GLY A 18 -4.79 60.18 -30.73
C GLY A 18 -3.80 60.56 -29.64
N VAL A 19 -4.06 60.05 -28.44
CA VAL A 19 -3.07 59.86 -27.38
C VAL A 19 -3.07 58.37 -27.07
N ALA A 20 -1.94 57.71 -27.33
CA ALA A 20 -1.70 56.32 -27.00
C ALA A 20 -1.38 56.20 -25.51
N VAL A 21 -2.18 55.43 -24.78
CA VAL A 21 -1.82 54.89 -23.47
C VAL A 21 -1.60 53.40 -23.66
N ALA A 22 -0.36 52.96 -23.44
CA ALA A 22 0.03 51.56 -23.49
C ALA A 22 -0.65 50.78 -22.35
N LEU A 23 -1.58 49.88 -22.68
CA LEU A 23 -2.04 48.84 -21.75
C LEU A 23 -1.03 47.70 -21.75
N ALA A 24 -0.41 47.47 -20.60
CA ALA A 24 0.36 46.25 -20.34
C ALA A 24 -0.58 45.03 -20.37
N ALA A 25 -0.23 44.05 -21.20
CA ALA A 25 -0.92 42.78 -21.28
C ALA A 25 -0.68 41.96 -20.00
N GLY A 26 -1.69 41.88 -19.14
CA GLY A 26 -1.74 40.88 -18.07
C GLY A 26 -2.17 39.54 -18.67
N THR A 27 -1.25 38.58 -18.73
CA THR A 27 -1.55 37.18 -19.04
C THR A 27 -2.46 36.59 -17.96
N LEU A 28 -3.75 36.46 -18.26
CA LEU A 28 -4.66 35.58 -17.52
C LEU A 28 -4.18 34.13 -17.71
N VAL A 29 -3.53 33.59 -16.68
CA VAL A 29 -3.31 32.15 -16.56
C VAL A 29 -4.67 31.53 -16.25
N THR A 30 -5.32 30.97 -17.25
CA THR A 30 -6.45 30.07 -17.05
C THR A 30 -5.91 28.80 -16.39
N LEU A 31 -6.03 28.69 -15.07
CA LEU A 31 -5.89 27.41 -14.38
C LEU A 31 -7.00 26.50 -14.92
N THR A 32 -6.64 25.60 -15.82
CA THR A 32 -7.51 24.49 -16.21
C THR A 32 -7.86 23.75 -14.92
N PRO A 33 -9.15 23.52 -14.60
CA PRO A 33 -9.49 22.69 -13.47
C PRO A 33 -8.88 21.31 -13.73
N THR A 34 -8.00 20.87 -12.83
CA THR A 34 -7.55 19.47 -12.81
C THR A 34 -8.80 18.61 -12.83
N ALA A 35 -8.90 17.72 -13.83
CA ALA A 35 -10.01 16.78 -13.92
C ALA A 35 -10.12 16.07 -12.56
N ALA A 36 -11.30 16.13 -11.93
CA ALA A 36 -11.52 15.43 -10.68
C ALA A 36 -11.29 13.93 -10.93
N HIS A 37 -10.27 13.35 -10.29
CA HIS A 37 -10.04 11.91 -10.32
C HIS A 37 -11.28 11.18 -9.81
N ALA A 38 -11.59 10.03 -10.42
CA ALA A 38 -12.69 9.17 -9.97
C ALA A 38 -12.48 8.78 -8.49
N ALA A 39 -13.55 8.69 -7.71
CA ALA A 39 -13.47 8.21 -6.34
C ALA A 39 -12.85 6.81 -6.32
N ALA A 40 -11.82 6.61 -5.48
CA ALA A 40 -11.21 5.31 -5.28
C ALA A 40 -12.15 4.35 -4.53
N GLY A 41 -11.94 3.05 -4.74
CA GLY A 41 -12.72 1.98 -4.16
C GLY A 41 -13.82 1.43 -5.07
N ALA A 42 -14.49 0.40 -4.56
CA ALA A 42 -15.63 -0.22 -5.20
C ALA A 42 -16.90 0.63 -5.05
N SER A 43 -17.69 0.67 -6.11
CA SER A 43 -19.09 1.12 -6.09
C SER A 43 -19.95 0.01 -5.51
N LEU A 44 -20.35 0.17 -4.24
CA LEU A 44 -21.02 -0.86 -3.46
C LEU A 44 -22.49 -0.52 -3.20
N PRO A 45 -23.40 -1.53 -3.17
CA PRO A 45 -24.82 -1.33 -2.89
C PRO A 45 -25.12 -1.10 -1.40
N PHE A 46 -24.09 -0.99 -0.57
CA PHE A 46 -24.18 -0.75 0.87
C PHE A 46 -23.36 0.48 1.28
N THR A 47 -23.56 0.93 2.53
CA THR A 47 -22.73 1.95 3.17
C THR A 47 -22.37 1.49 4.56
N SER A 48 -21.07 1.51 4.88
CA SER A 48 -20.53 1.21 6.21
C SER A 48 -20.66 2.41 7.14
N ALA A 49 -20.97 2.16 8.41
CA ALA A 49 -20.95 3.14 9.48
C ALA A 49 -20.20 2.57 10.69
N GLU A 50 -19.18 3.30 11.15
CA GLU A 50 -18.32 2.88 12.26
C GLU A 50 -19.05 2.99 13.60
N ALA A 51 -18.94 1.97 14.46
CA ALA A 51 -19.66 1.91 15.73
C ALA A 51 -19.25 3.01 16.70
N GLU A 52 -17.98 3.41 16.71
CA GLU A 52 -17.46 4.49 17.53
C GLU A 52 -17.99 5.87 17.11
N SER A 53 -18.57 5.99 15.92
CA SER A 53 -19.29 7.20 15.48
C SER A 53 -20.76 7.23 15.92
N ALA A 54 -21.31 6.07 16.31
CA ALA A 54 -22.70 5.91 16.69
C ALA A 54 -22.97 6.24 18.17
N THR A 55 -24.25 6.38 18.52
CA THR A 55 -24.65 6.58 19.93
C THR A 55 -24.54 5.24 20.65
N THR A 56 -23.93 5.20 21.84
CA THR A 56 -23.73 3.94 22.55
C THR A 56 -23.87 4.08 24.06
N THR A 57 -24.27 2.97 24.68
CA THR A 57 -24.24 2.76 26.14
C THR A 57 -23.06 1.89 26.58
N GLY A 58 -22.29 1.37 25.62
CA GLY A 58 -21.06 0.61 25.84
C GLY A 58 -19.81 1.49 25.96
N THR A 59 -18.66 0.87 25.80
CA THR A 59 -17.34 1.53 25.95
C THR A 59 -16.58 1.52 24.63
N LYS A 60 -16.15 2.70 24.16
CA LYS A 60 -15.27 2.80 22.98
C LYS A 60 -13.87 2.26 23.31
N ILE A 61 -13.24 1.57 22.35
CA ILE A 61 -11.83 1.16 22.41
C ILE A 61 -11.05 1.85 21.28
N GLY A 62 -9.72 1.91 21.41
CA GLY A 62 -8.83 2.51 20.41
C GLY A 62 -8.87 4.05 20.35
N PRO A 63 -8.13 4.66 19.40
CA PRO A 63 -7.35 4.00 18.35
C PRO A 63 -6.05 3.36 18.86
N ASP A 64 -5.68 2.20 18.33
CA ASP A 64 -4.40 1.51 18.59
C ASP A 64 -3.90 0.79 17.33
N PHE A 65 -2.59 0.84 17.06
CA PHE A 65 -1.94 0.16 15.93
C PHE A 65 -1.03 -0.99 16.39
N THR A 66 -1.00 -1.29 17.69
CA THR A 66 -0.16 -2.33 18.26
C THR A 66 -0.61 -3.70 17.75
N GLN A 67 0.29 -4.40 17.05
CA GLN A 67 0.02 -5.71 16.45
C GLN A 67 -0.57 -6.70 17.46
N GLY A 68 -1.71 -7.31 17.08
CA GLY A 68 -2.41 -8.35 17.84
C GLY A 68 -3.34 -7.80 18.92
N THR A 69 -3.61 -6.50 18.94
CA THR A 69 -4.62 -5.92 19.83
C THR A 69 -5.98 -5.91 19.15
N LEU A 70 -7.05 -5.99 19.94
CA LEU A 70 -8.41 -5.91 19.41
C LEU A 70 -8.65 -4.59 18.67
N ALA A 71 -8.16 -3.47 19.20
CA ALA A 71 -8.30 -2.17 18.52
C ALA A 71 -7.49 -2.11 17.21
N SER A 72 -6.33 -2.76 17.09
CA SER A 72 -5.58 -2.76 15.82
C SER A 72 -6.34 -3.43 14.68
N GLU A 73 -7.17 -4.44 14.95
CA GLU A 73 -7.92 -5.15 13.91
C GLU A 73 -9.33 -4.60 13.64
N ALA A 74 -9.72 -3.52 14.33
CA ALA A 74 -10.99 -2.84 14.09
C ALA A 74 -10.88 -1.84 12.92
N SER A 75 -11.92 -1.71 12.10
CA SER A 75 -12.04 -0.61 11.14
C SER A 75 -11.84 0.74 11.86
N GLY A 76 -11.10 1.67 11.26
CA GLY A 76 -10.78 2.93 11.93
C GLY A 76 -9.88 2.80 13.16
N ARG A 77 -9.43 1.59 13.49
CA ARG A 77 -8.70 1.20 14.70
C ARG A 77 -9.50 1.36 16.00
N GLN A 78 -10.81 1.50 15.90
CA GLN A 78 -11.70 1.77 17.02
C GLN A 78 -12.94 0.89 16.94
N ALA A 79 -13.55 0.61 18.08
CA ALA A 79 -14.79 -0.17 18.14
C ALA A 79 -15.55 0.14 19.42
N VAL A 80 -16.72 -0.46 19.61
CA VAL A 80 -17.57 -0.31 20.80
C VAL A 80 -17.80 -1.65 21.47
N ARG A 81 -17.27 -1.81 22.68
CA ARG A 81 -17.48 -2.98 23.53
C ARG A 81 -18.77 -2.87 24.33
N LEU A 82 -19.65 -3.87 24.17
CA LEU A 82 -20.96 -3.98 24.78
C LEU A 82 -20.99 -5.16 25.76
N ALA A 83 -21.22 -4.89 27.04
CA ALA A 83 -21.68 -5.92 27.99
C ALA A 83 -23.14 -6.29 27.70
N ALA A 84 -23.61 -7.42 28.24
CA ALA A 84 -25.01 -7.81 28.11
C ALA A 84 -25.96 -6.69 28.58
N GLY A 85 -26.96 -6.37 27.76
CA GLY A 85 -27.90 -5.26 27.94
C GLY A 85 -27.40 -3.89 27.46
N GLN A 86 -26.12 -3.74 27.09
CA GLN A 86 -25.63 -2.54 26.42
C GLN A 86 -25.83 -2.63 24.91
N ARG A 87 -25.95 -1.46 24.28
CA ARG A 87 -26.21 -1.31 22.85
C ARG A 87 -25.44 -0.18 22.20
N VAL A 88 -25.23 -0.31 20.90
CA VAL A 88 -24.85 0.76 19.96
C VAL A 88 -26.02 1.02 19.01
N GLU A 89 -26.32 2.29 18.73
CA GLU A 89 -27.46 2.74 17.93
C GLU A 89 -26.99 3.65 16.79
N PHE A 90 -27.11 3.11 15.57
CA PHE A 90 -26.76 3.75 14.33
C PHE A 90 -27.93 4.58 13.80
N THR A 91 -27.59 5.66 13.10
CA THR A 91 -28.52 6.32 12.18
C THR A 91 -28.28 5.73 10.80
N ALA A 92 -29.29 5.11 10.21
CA ALA A 92 -29.15 4.48 8.90
C ALA A 92 -28.68 5.53 7.87
N PRO A 93 -27.55 5.30 7.18
CA PRO A 93 -26.97 6.28 6.25
C PRO A 93 -27.71 6.34 4.90
N ARG A 94 -28.52 5.32 4.62
CA ARG A 94 -29.26 5.13 3.36
C ARG A 94 -30.48 4.24 3.58
N ALA A 95 -31.31 4.11 2.56
CA ALA A 95 -32.32 3.05 2.54
C ALA A 95 -31.64 1.66 2.58
N ALA A 96 -32.16 0.78 3.43
CA ALA A 96 -31.63 -0.57 3.63
C ALA A 96 -32.71 -1.53 4.10
N ASN A 97 -32.55 -2.81 3.82
CA ASN A 97 -33.37 -3.90 4.36
C ASN A 97 -32.52 -5.07 4.87
N ALA A 98 -31.20 -4.90 4.85
CA ALA A 98 -30.23 -5.85 5.33
C ALA A 98 -29.10 -5.12 6.06
N VAL A 99 -28.51 -5.82 7.02
CA VAL A 99 -27.33 -5.38 7.74
C VAL A 99 -26.27 -6.47 7.75
N ASN A 100 -25.00 -6.08 7.65
CA ASN A 100 -23.85 -6.91 7.97
C ASN A 100 -23.04 -6.22 9.07
N VAL A 101 -22.66 -6.93 10.11
CA VAL A 101 -21.99 -6.36 11.29
C VAL A 101 -20.66 -7.07 11.48
N ALA A 102 -19.56 -6.31 11.46
CA ALA A 102 -18.26 -6.78 11.91
C ALA A 102 -18.22 -6.69 13.44
N TYR A 103 -17.83 -7.79 14.08
CA TYR A 103 -17.86 -7.90 15.53
C TYR A 103 -16.77 -8.83 16.05
N ASN A 104 -16.50 -8.75 17.35
CA ASN A 104 -15.70 -9.71 18.08
C ASN A 104 -16.49 -10.17 19.32
N VAL A 105 -16.35 -11.45 19.66
CA VAL A 105 -16.67 -12.00 20.98
C VAL A 105 -15.45 -12.73 21.52
N SER A 106 -15.36 -12.93 22.84
CA SER A 106 -14.22 -13.64 23.44
C SER A 106 -14.06 -15.05 22.86
N ASP A 107 -12.82 -15.52 22.76
CA ASP A 107 -12.52 -16.85 22.26
C ASP A 107 -13.27 -17.95 23.05
N GLY A 108 -13.70 -18.99 22.33
CA GLY A 108 -14.59 -20.04 22.81
C GLY A 108 -16.04 -19.63 23.10
N GLN A 109 -16.44 -18.38 22.84
CA GLN A 109 -17.79 -17.90 23.15
C GLN A 109 -18.67 -17.68 21.90
N SER A 110 -19.98 -17.76 22.13
CA SER A 110 -21.01 -17.41 21.16
C SER A 110 -22.20 -16.80 21.86
N GLY A 111 -23.06 -16.12 21.11
CA GLY A 111 -24.25 -15.46 21.63
C GLY A 111 -25.07 -14.80 20.54
N THR A 112 -25.82 -13.78 20.92
CA THR A 112 -26.64 -13.01 19.98
C THR A 112 -26.60 -11.51 20.23
N LEU A 113 -26.73 -10.75 19.14
CA LEU A 113 -27.12 -9.34 19.15
C LEU A 113 -28.62 -9.24 18.87
N ASN A 114 -29.36 -8.64 19.82
CA ASN A 114 -30.72 -8.19 19.58
C ASN A 114 -30.69 -7.03 18.59
N VAL A 115 -31.62 -7.01 17.64
CA VAL A 115 -31.74 -5.94 16.65
C VAL A 115 -33.00 -5.13 16.91
N TYR A 116 -32.87 -3.82 16.93
CA TYR A 116 -34.00 -2.90 17.08
C TYR A 116 -34.07 -1.97 15.87
N VAL A 117 -35.28 -1.69 15.39
CA VAL A 117 -35.55 -0.66 14.37
C VAL A 117 -36.50 0.37 14.99
N ASN A 118 -36.07 1.62 15.05
CA ASN A 118 -36.81 2.73 15.66
C ASN A 118 -37.33 2.38 17.07
N GLY A 119 -36.44 1.78 17.89
CA GLY A 119 -36.74 1.36 19.27
C GLY A 119 -37.56 0.07 19.41
N THR A 120 -38.05 -0.51 18.32
CA THR A 120 -38.82 -1.77 18.35
C THR A 120 -37.91 -2.97 18.08
N LYS A 121 -37.89 -3.93 19.01
CA LYS A 121 -37.10 -5.17 18.86
C LYS A 121 -37.66 -6.02 17.72
N LEU A 122 -36.79 -6.49 16.83
CA LEU A 122 -37.13 -7.47 15.81
C LEU A 122 -37.18 -8.89 16.40
N ALA A 123 -37.97 -9.77 15.78
CA ALA A 123 -38.04 -11.18 16.19
C ALA A 123 -36.74 -11.94 15.89
N LYS A 124 -36.02 -11.53 14.82
CA LYS A 124 -34.73 -12.10 14.46
C LYS A 124 -33.60 -11.39 15.19
N THR A 125 -32.58 -12.15 15.55
CA THR A 125 -31.32 -11.67 16.14
C THR A 125 -30.16 -12.01 15.21
N ILE A 126 -29.03 -11.33 15.38
CA ILE A 126 -27.77 -11.70 14.71
C ILE A 126 -27.04 -12.69 15.63
N ALA A 127 -26.69 -13.87 15.11
CA ALA A 127 -25.82 -14.80 15.82
C ALA A 127 -24.38 -14.28 15.77
N VAL A 128 -23.69 -14.35 16.91
CA VAL A 128 -22.29 -13.94 17.05
C VAL A 128 -21.48 -15.09 17.65
N THR A 129 -20.27 -15.32 17.17
CA THR A 129 -19.42 -16.46 17.56
C THR A 129 -17.95 -16.12 17.38
N SER A 130 -17.07 -16.73 18.18
CA SER A 130 -15.62 -16.69 17.98
C SER A 130 -15.11 -17.84 17.11
N LYS A 131 -16.00 -18.75 16.65
CA LYS A 131 -15.61 -20.00 15.98
C LYS A 131 -14.66 -19.80 14.79
N TYR A 132 -14.82 -18.71 14.05
CA TYR A 132 -14.04 -18.39 12.86
C TYR A 132 -12.94 -17.36 13.12
N SER A 133 -12.77 -16.94 14.37
CA SER A 133 -11.81 -15.92 14.81
C SER A 133 -10.62 -16.54 15.55
N TYR A 134 -9.64 -15.73 15.92
CA TYR A 134 -8.46 -16.12 16.71
C TYR A 134 -7.58 -17.15 16.00
N VAL A 135 -7.12 -16.81 14.80
CA VAL A 135 -6.26 -17.65 13.97
C VAL A 135 -4.79 -17.49 14.37
N ASP A 136 -4.10 -18.62 14.51
CA ASP A 136 -2.65 -18.68 14.72
C ASP A 136 -1.91 -19.15 13.46
N THR A 137 -0.86 -18.43 13.07
CA THR A 137 0.00 -18.77 11.93
C THR A 137 1.48 -18.80 12.31
N GLY A 138 1.82 -19.57 13.35
CA GLY A 138 3.17 -19.56 13.95
C GLY A 138 4.34 -19.91 13.02
N TRP A 139 4.10 -20.45 11.82
CA TRP A 139 5.12 -20.66 10.79
C TRP A 139 5.44 -19.39 9.99
N ILE A 140 4.60 -18.36 10.07
CA ILE A 140 4.85 -17.03 9.50
C ILE A 140 5.64 -16.22 10.52
N ALA A 141 6.91 -15.97 10.24
CA ALA A 141 7.79 -15.24 11.12
C ALA A 141 7.20 -13.86 11.48
N GLY A 142 7.13 -13.55 12.78
CA GLY A 142 6.63 -12.28 13.28
C GLY A 142 5.10 -12.18 13.38
N SER A 143 4.35 -13.19 12.93
CA SER A 143 2.90 -13.27 13.13
C SER A 143 2.56 -13.44 14.62
N LYS A 144 1.36 -12.99 15.00
CA LYS A 144 0.72 -13.23 16.30
C LYS A 144 -0.67 -13.81 16.06
N THR A 145 -1.36 -14.26 17.10
CA THR A 145 -2.80 -14.53 17.01
C THR A 145 -3.50 -13.30 16.46
N HIS A 146 -4.32 -13.51 15.44
CA HIS A 146 -4.98 -12.46 14.66
C HIS A 146 -6.36 -12.94 14.22
N HIS A 147 -7.00 -12.23 13.28
CA HIS A 147 -8.34 -12.56 12.80
C HIS A 147 -9.35 -12.48 13.94
N LEU A 148 -9.28 -11.40 14.70
CA LEU A 148 -10.03 -11.23 15.94
C LEU A 148 -11.51 -10.93 15.69
N TYR A 149 -11.84 -10.39 14.52
CA TYR A 149 -13.22 -10.06 14.14
C TYR A 149 -13.83 -11.15 13.25
N ASP A 150 -15.15 -11.09 13.09
CA ASP A 150 -15.97 -11.88 12.19
C ASP A 150 -17.13 -11.01 11.66
N ASN A 151 -17.75 -11.37 10.53
CA ASN A 151 -18.91 -10.68 9.99
C ASN A 151 -20.18 -11.53 10.10
N ALA A 152 -21.25 -10.95 10.65
CA ALA A 152 -22.57 -11.60 10.70
C ALA A 152 -23.64 -10.74 10.03
N ARG A 153 -24.50 -11.39 9.22
CA ARG A 153 -25.48 -10.72 8.36
C ARG A 153 -26.93 -11.08 8.67
N LEU A 154 -27.85 -10.14 8.45
CA LEU A 154 -29.28 -10.32 8.67
C LEU A 154 -30.14 -9.49 7.70
N LEU A 155 -31.10 -10.15 7.04
CA LEU A 155 -32.24 -9.46 6.42
C LEU A 155 -33.24 -9.00 7.50
N LEU A 156 -33.53 -7.71 7.55
CA LEU A 156 -34.39 -7.07 8.56
C LEU A 156 -35.87 -7.47 8.41
N GLY A 157 -36.27 -7.97 7.24
CA GLY A 157 -37.67 -8.29 6.92
C GLY A 157 -38.56 -7.06 6.69
N ARG A 158 -37.95 -5.88 6.58
CA ARG A 158 -38.58 -4.60 6.26
C ARG A 158 -37.53 -3.65 5.69
N ASP A 159 -37.97 -2.70 4.88
CA ASP A 159 -37.12 -1.58 4.47
C ASP A 159 -37.09 -0.52 5.59
N VAL A 160 -35.90 0.04 5.81
CA VAL A 160 -35.63 1.25 6.58
C VAL A 160 -35.19 2.37 5.63
N GLN A 161 -35.33 3.61 6.06
CA GLN A 161 -34.90 4.80 5.31
C GLN A 161 -33.68 5.44 5.95
N ALA A 162 -33.00 6.30 5.19
CA ALA A 162 -31.96 7.15 5.76
C ALA A 162 -32.54 7.97 6.93
N GLY A 163 -31.84 7.97 8.08
CA GLY A 163 -32.31 8.63 9.31
C GLY A 163 -33.00 7.71 10.31
N ASP A 164 -33.50 6.54 9.90
CA ASP A 164 -34.04 5.55 10.85
C ASP A 164 -32.96 5.08 11.84
N LYS A 165 -33.37 4.68 13.03
CA LYS A 165 -32.48 4.19 14.08
C LYS A 165 -32.41 2.68 14.06
N ILE A 166 -31.20 2.13 13.97
CA ILE A 166 -30.95 0.69 14.08
C ILE A 166 -30.00 0.47 15.24
N ALA A 167 -30.43 -0.30 16.25
CA ALA A 167 -29.60 -0.62 17.40
C ALA A 167 -29.25 -2.10 17.47
N PHE A 168 -28.00 -2.38 17.84
CA PHE A 168 -27.52 -3.72 18.18
C PHE A 168 -27.22 -3.76 19.67
N GLU A 169 -27.89 -4.66 20.38
CA GLU A 169 -27.76 -4.84 21.83
C GLU A 169 -27.24 -6.24 22.14
N ALA A 170 -26.16 -6.32 22.90
CA ALA A 170 -25.59 -7.58 23.34
C ALA A 170 -26.57 -8.30 24.28
N ALA A 171 -27.02 -9.51 23.94
CA ALA A 171 -28.07 -10.19 24.70
C ALA A 171 -27.49 -11.02 25.87
N ASN A 172 -26.58 -11.95 25.55
CA ASN A 172 -26.14 -13.01 26.47
C ASN A 172 -24.62 -13.20 26.53
N THR A 173 -23.85 -12.51 25.67
CA THR A 173 -22.39 -12.48 25.69
C THR A 173 -21.90 -11.05 25.48
N GLN A 174 -20.67 -10.75 25.89
CA GLN A 174 -20.03 -9.48 25.55
C GLN A 174 -19.73 -9.46 24.04
N VAL A 175 -20.05 -8.36 23.38
CA VAL A 175 -19.77 -8.17 21.96
C VAL A 175 -19.04 -6.85 21.76
N THR A 176 -17.91 -6.88 21.05
CA THR A 176 -17.27 -5.67 20.54
C THR A 176 -17.76 -5.45 19.11
N VAL A 177 -18.55 -4.41 18.88
CA VAL A 177 -19.07 -4.05 17.55
C VAL A 177 -18.11 -3.07 16.91
N ASP A 178 -17.64 -3.39 15.72
CA ASP A 178 -16.69 -2.59 14.93
C ASP A 178 -17.42 -1.68 13.95
N VAL A 179 -17.98 -2.26 12.88
CA VAL A 179 -18.64 -1.53 11.80
C VAL A 179 -19.92 -2.24 11.38
N ALA A 180 -20.91 -1.46 10.95
CA ALA A 180 -22.15 -2.00 10.38
C ALA A 180 -22.35 -1.51 8.94
N ASP A 181 -22.58 -2.43 8.02
CA ASP A 181 -22.92 -2.17 6.62
C ASP A 181 -24.44 -2.21 6.44
N PHE A 182 -25.01 -1.16 5.83
CA PHE A 182 -26.44 -1.03 5.57
C PHE A 182 -26.71 -1.16 4.07
N GLU A 183 -27.45 -2.19 3.66
CA GLU A 183 -27.68 -2.55 2.25
C GLU A 183 -29.16 -2.61 1.89
N GLN A 184 -29.50 -2.09 0.71
CA GLN A 184 -30.79 -2.34 0.08
C GLN A 184 -30.67 -3.57 -0.84
N VAL A 185 -31.01 -4.74 -0.31
CA VAL A 185 -30.96 -6.00 -1.04
C VAL A 185 -32.20 -6.14 -1.92
N ALA A 186 -31.98 -6.53 -3.18
CA ALA A 186 -33.07 -6.82 -4.10
C ALA A 186 -33.85 -8.08 -3.68
N ALA A 187 -35.12 -8.16 -4.08
CA ALA A 187 -35.88 -9.40 -3.97
C ALA A 187 -35.17 -10.54 -4.71
N ALA A 188 -35.39 -11.78 -4.24
CA ALA A 188 -34.80 -12.96 -4.87
C ALA A 188 -35.17 -13.04 -6.36
N ALA A 189 -34.16 -13.21 -7.22
CA ALA A 189 -34.38 -13.35 -8.65
C ALA A 189 -35.14 -14.65 -8.98
N SER A 190 -35.90 -14.62 -10.07
CA SER A 190 -36.61 -15.80 -10.58
C SER A 190 -35.71 -16.66 -11.47
N GLN A 191 -36.01 -17.95 -11.54
CA GLN A 191 -35.32 -18.90 -12.41
C GLN A 191 -35.30 -18.42 -13.89
N PRO A 192 -34.13 -18.32 -14.53
CA PRO A 192 -34.04 -18.02 -15.96
C PRO A 192 -34.68 -19.10 -16.82
N ALA A 193 -35.37 -18.70 -17.89
CA ALA A 193 -35.96 -19.65 -18.84
C ALA A 193 -34.88 -20.56 -19.46
N GLY A 194 -35.16 -21.86 -19.57
CA GLY A 194 -34.24 -22.85 -20.13
C GLY A 194 -33.11 -23.29 -19.20
N SER A 195 -33.02 -22.77 -17.97
CA SER A 195 -32.03 -23.21 -16.97
C SER A 195 -32.40 -24.56 -16.35
N VAL A 196 -31.39 -25.29 -15.89
CA VAL A 196 -31.55 -26.55 -15.13
C VAL A 196 -31.40 -26.26 -13.65
N SER A 197 -32.45 -26.45 -12.85
CA SER A 197 -32.37 -26.20 -11.41
C SER A 197 -31.67 -27.34 -10.67
N VAL A 198 -30.80 -27.02 -9.72
CA VAL A 198 -30.17 -28.02 -8.84
C VAL A 198 -31.20 -28.83 -8.04
N THR A 199 -32.33 -28.25 -7.64
CA THR A 199 -33.39 -28.98 -6.91
C THR A 199 -34.14 -29.96 -7.82
N SER A 200 -34.24 -29.67 -9.13
CA SER A 200 -34.76 -30.63 -10.12
C SER A 200 -33.84 -31.85 -10.31
N LYS A 201 -32.59 -31.74 -9.86
CA LYS A 201 -31.60 -32.83 -9.79
C LYS A 201 -31.46 -33.44 -8.39
N GLY A 202 -32.32 -33.05 -7.45
CA GLY A 202 -32.35 -33.62 -6.11
C GLY A 202 -31.53 -32.88 -5.05
N ALA A 203 -31.04 -31.67 -5.33
CA ALA A 203 -30.38 -30.85 -4.31
C ALA A 203 -31.37 -30.50 -3.19
N ASP A 204 -30.91 -30.55 -1.93
CA ASP A 204 -31.68 -30.23 -0.74
C ASP A 204 -31.50 -28.76 -0.36
N PRO A 205 -32.51 -27.90 -0.52
CA PRO A 205 -32.44 -26.47 -0.19
C PRO A 205 -32.56 -26.17 1.32
N SER A 206 -32.70 -27.19 2.18
CA SER A 206 -32.70 -27.03 3.64
C SER A 206 -31.31 -27.10 4.27
N GLY A 207 -30.28 -27.43 3.47
CA GLY A 207 -28.89 -27.56 3.89
C GLY A 207 -28.57 -28.80 4.72
N GLN A 208 -29.54 -29.70 4.95
CA GLN A 208 -29.33 -30.90 5.77
C GLN A 208 -28.62 -32.00 4.98
N GLY A 209 -29.11 -32.28 3.77
CA GLY A 209 -28.58 -33.27 2.85
C GLY A 209 -27.44 -32.74 1.98
N ASP A 210 -26.56 -33.65 1.56
CA ASP A 210 -25.50 -33.33 0.60
C ASP A 210 -26.08 -33.15 -0.81
N SER A 211 -25.85 -31.97 -1.38
CA SER A 211 -26.29 -31.56 -2.72
C SER A 211 -25.21 -31.70 -3.78
N THR A 212 -24.02 -32.23 -3.46
CA THR A 212 -22.86 -32.26 -4.38
C THR A 212 -23.19 -32.96 -5.69
N GLN A 213 -23.80 -34.15 -5.62
CA GLN A 213 -24.12 -34.91 -6.83
C GLN A 213 -25.19 -34.20 -7.67
N ALA A 214 -26.19 -33.60 -7.04
CA ALA A 214 -27.23 -32.85 -7.74
C ALA A 214 -26.65 -31.62 -8.49
N PHE A 215 -25.65 -30.95 -7.92
CA PHE A 215 -24.92 -29.87 -8.61
C PHE A 215 -24.14 -30.42 -9.82
N ARG A 216 -23.40 -31.52 -9.66
CA ARG A 216 -22.68 -32.18 -10.78
C ARG A 216 -23.64 -32.59 -11.90
N ASP A 217 -24.77 -33.17 -11.56
CA ASP A 217 -25.79 -33.61 -12.53
C ASP A 217 -26.46 -32.42 -13.24
N ALA A 218 -26.65 -31.30 -12.55
CA ALA A 218 -27.16 -30.07 -13.15
C ALA A 218 -26.14 -29.46 -14.12
N ILE A 219 -24.85 -29.40 -13.74
CA ILE A 219 -23.76 -28.93 -14.59
C ILE A 219 -23.64 -29.76 -15.87
N ALA A 220 -23.69 -31.09 -15.74
CA ALA A 220 -23.66 -31.99 -16.88
C ALA A 220 -24.86 -31.79 -17.82
N ALA A 221 -26.04 -31.53 -17.26
CA ALA A 221 -27.27 -31.32 -18.02
C ALA A 221 -27.39 -29.91 -18.65
N ALA A 222 -26.61 -28.93 -18.19
CA ALA A 222 -26.69 -27.53 -18.59
C ALA A 222 -25.44 -27.04 -19.35
N GLN A 223 -24.69 -27.94 -20.00
CA GLN A 223 -23.55 -27.55 -20.85
C GLN A 223 -24.00 -26.55 -21.93
N GLY A 224 -23.28 -25.42 -22.03
CA GLY A 224 -23.61 -24.28 -22.88
C GLY A 224 -24.76 -23.40 -22.34
N GLY A 225 -25.30 -23.71 -21.17
CA GLY A 225 -26.47 -23.06 -20.59
C GLY A 225 -26.27 -22.64 -19.13
N VAL A 226 -27.39 -22.60 -18.38
CA VAL A 226 -27.45 -22.09 -17.01
C VAL A 226 -27.92 -23.19 -16.05
N VAL A 227 -27.14 -23.43 -15.01
CA VAL A 227 -27.59 -24.10 -13.79
C VAL A 227 -28.19 -23.04 -12.87
N TRP A 228 -29.41 -23.28 -12.41
CA TRP A 228 -30.11 -22.41 -11.48
C TRP A 228 -30.06 -22.95 -10.05
N ILE A 229 -29.65 -22.11 -9.11
CA ILE A 229 -29.63 -22.36 -7.67
C ILE A 229 -30.76 -21.52 -7.04
N PRO A 230 -31.92 -22.11 -6.72
CA PRO A 230 -33.00 -21.38 -6.06
C PRO A 230 -32.59 -20.78 -4.70
N PRO A 231 -33.42 -19.92 -4.09
CA PRO A 231 -33.25 -19.55 -2.69
C PRO A 231 -33.25 -20.78 -1.78
N GLY A 232 -32.32 -20.82 -0.82
CA GLY A 232 -32.13 -21.95 0.09
C GLY A 232 -30.67 -22.11 0.51
N ASP A 233 -30.46 -23.08 1.39
CA ASP A 233 -29.16 -23.48 1.91
C ASP A 233 -28.78 -24.84 1.30
N TYR A 234 -27.59 -24.97 0.74
CA TYR A 234 -27.15 -26.16 0.02
C TYR A 234 -25.80 -26.63 0.52
N LYS A 235 -25.76 -27.76 1.21
CA LYS A 235 -24.51 -28.35 1.68
C LYS A 235 -23.82 -29.11 0.56
N LEU A 236 -22.52 -28.88 0.34
CA LEU A 236 -21.67 -29.72 -0.51
C LEU A 236 -20.55 -30.31 0.35
N THR A 237 -20.34 -31.62 0.24
CA THR A 237 -19.33 -32.34 1.03
C THR A 237 -18.04 -32.63 0.26
N SER A 238 -18.06 -32.46 -1.06
CA SER A 238 -16.88 -32.57 -1.92
C SER A 238 -16.88 -31.50 -3.00
N SER A 239 -15.69 -31.20 -3.54
CA SER A 239 -15.52 -30.20 -4.58
C SER A 239 -16.20 -30.60 -5.89
N LEU A 240 -16.59 -29.59 -6.65
CA LEU A 240 -16.97 -29.68 -8.04
C LEU A 240 -15.71 -29.68 -8.90
N ASN A 241 -15.73 -30.49 -9.95
CA ASN A 241 -14.65 -30.67 -10.91
C ASN A 241 -15.23 -30.80 -12.32
N GLY A 242 -14.40 -30.57 -13.35
CA GLY A 242 -14.86 -30.57 -14.74
C GLY A 242 -15.88 -29.45 -15.02
N VAL A 243 -15.86 -28.38 -14.24
CA VAL A 243 -16.72 -27.21 -14.43
C VAL A 243 -16.19 -26.43 -15.62
N GLN A 244 -16.97 -26.44 -16.69
CA GLN A 244 -16.64 -25.80 -17.96
C GLN A 244 -17.91 -25.54 -18.76
N ASN A 245 -17.86 -24.52 -19.63
CA ASN A 245 -18.93 -24.16 -20.56
C ASN A 245 -20.32 -24.12 -19.88
N VAL A 246 -20.44 -23.41 -18.75
CA VAL A 246 -21.66 -23.40 -17.95
C VAL A 246 -21.75 -22.13 -17.12
N THR A 247 -22.95 -21.61 -16.95
CA THR A 247 -23.25 -20.59 -15.94
C THR A 247 -23.83 -21.24 -14.69
N LEU A 248 -23.27 -21.00 -13.51
CA LEU A 248 -23.89 -21.28 -12.22
C LEU A 248 -24.51 -19.99 -11.69
N GLN A 249 -25.85 -19.91 -11.63
CA GLN A 249 -26.56 -18.70 -11.24
C GLN A 249 -27.48 -18.94 -10.04
N GLY A 250 -27.36 -18.11 -9.01
CA GLY A 250 -28.30 -18.06 -7.88
C GLY A 250 -29.33 -16.95 -7.98
N ALA A 251 -30.17 -16.85 -6.95
CA ALA A 251 -31.22 -15.85 -6.83
C ALA A 251 -30.77 -14.52 -6.20
N GLY A 252 -29.47 -14.36 -5.97
CA GLY A 252 -28.84 -13.30 -5.18
C GLY A 252 -28.13 -13.89 -3.96
N SER A 253 -26.97 -13.36 -3.60
CA SER A 253 -26.09 -13.90 -2.55
C SER A 253 -26.63 -13.80 -1.12
N TRP A 254 -27.74 -13.10 -0.91
CA TRP A 254 -28.51 -13.12 0.34
C TRP A 254 -29.58 -14.22 0.38
N HIS A 255 -29.88 -14.85 -0.75
CA HIS A 255 -31.02 -15.77 -0.93
C HIS A 255 -30.58 -17.21 -1.21
N SER A 256 -29.58 -17.39 -2.09
CA SER A 256 -29.01 -18.70 -2.43
C SER A 256 -27.66 -18.86 -1.73
N VAL A 257 -27.55 -19.82 -0.82
CA VAL A 257 -26.36 -20.03 0.02
C VAL A 257 -25.87 -21.46 -0.12
N VAL A 258 -24.61 -21.62 -0.54
CA VAL A 258 -23.94 -22.91 -0.60
C VAL A 258 -22.98 -23.01 0.58
N HIS A 259 -23.08 -24.10 1.33
CA HIS A 259 -22.24 -24.39 2.49
C HIS A 259 -21.18 -25.41 2.10
N THR A 260 -19.93 -24.95 1.94
CA THR A 260 -18.77 -25.80 1.64
C THR A 260 -17.47 -25.05 1.87
N SER A 261 -16.46 -25.76 2.37
CA SER A 261 -15.08 -25.25 2.46
C SER A 261 -14.26 -25.54 1.20
N ARG A 262 -14.82 -26.27 0.21
CA ARG A 262 -14.15 -26.65 -1.04
C ARG A 262 -15.17 -26.66 -2.18
N PHE A 263 -15.34 -25.55 -2.88
CA PHE A 263 -16.39 -25.45 -3.90
C PHE A 263 -15.93 -25.97 -5.26
N ILE A 264 -14.94 -25.36 -5.91
CA ILE A 264 -14.34 -25.86 -7.15
C ILE A 264 -12.86 -26.16 -6.94
N ASP A 265 -12.43 -27.36 -7.34
CA ASP A 265 -11.01 -27.76 -7.31
C ASP A 265 -10.67 -28.53 -8.59
N GLN A 266 -9.95 -27.89 -9.51
CA GLN A 266 -9.58 -28.46 -10.81
C GLN A 266 -8.37 -27.74 -11.41
N SER A 267 -7.44 -28.51 -11.99
CA SER A 267 -6.22 -27.96 -12.59
C SER A 267 -6.41 -27.36 -13.99
N SER A 268 -7.53 -27.66 -14.65
CA SER A 268 -7.84 -27.17 -15.99
C SER A 268 -9.34 -27.10 -16.24
N SER A 269 -9.74 -26.22 -17.17
CA SER A 269 -11.10 -26.08 -17.70
C SER A 269 -11.02 -25.65 -19.16
N SER A 270 -12.01 -26.00 -19.98
CA SER A 270 -12.15 -25.41 -21.32
C SER A 270 -12.64 -23.96 -21.29
N GLY A 271 -12.91 -23.39 -20.10
CA GLY A 271 -13.36 -22.00 -19.97
C GLY A 271 -14.85 -21.81 -20.13
N ASN A 272 -15.25 -20.56 -20.35
CA ASN A 272 -16.65 -20.13 -20.45
C ASN A 272 -17.48 -20.55 -19.22
N VAL A 273 -16.90 -20.38 -18.03
CA VAL A 273 -17.54 -20.62 -16.74
C VAL A 273 -17.99 -19.29 -16.16
N HIS A 274 -19.27 -19.17 -15.81
CA HIS A 274 -19.80 -17.94 -15.20
C HIS A 274 -20.46 -18.27 -13.87
N ILE A 275 -19.85 -17.85 -12.76
CA ILE A 275 -20.36 -18.11 -11.41
C ILE A 275 -20.96 -16.82 -10.88
N LYS A 276 -22.27 -16.78 -10.60
CA LYS A 276 -22.90 -15.52 -10.20
C LYS A 276 -24.10 -15.60 -9.26
N ASP A 277 -24.26 -14.55 -8.47
CA ASP A 277 -25.47 -14.25 -7.69
C ASP A 277 -25.82 -15.30 -6.61
N PHE A 278 -24.84 -15.92 -5.95
CA PHE A 278 -25.07 -16.73 -4.74
C PHE A 278 -23.95 -16.55 -3.72
N ALA A 279 -24.14 -17.08 -2.50
CA ALA A 279 -23.10 -17.12 -1.48
C ALA A 279 -22.43 -18.50 -1.43
N VAL A 280 -21.13 -18.51 -1.13
CA VAL A 280 -20.41 -19.70 -0.65
C VAL A 280 -19.85 -19.37 0.73
N ILE A 281 -20.32 -20.08 1.74
CA ILE A 281 -19.89 -19.89 3.13
C ILE A 281 -19.29 -21.22 3.59
N GLY A 282 -18.02 -21.18 3.98
CA GLY A 282 -17.29 -22.34 4.45
C GLY A 282 -17.39 -22.53 5.96
N GLU A 283 -16.59 -23.48 6.44
CA GLU A 283 -16.44 -23.80 7.85
C GLU A 283 -14.96 -23.79 8.27
N VAL A 284 -14.13 -23.02 7.55
CA VAL A 284 -12.68 -22.92 7.79
C VAL A 284 -12.43 -22.05 9.03
N THR A 285 -11.64 -22.56 9.97
CA THR A 285 -11.34 -21.91 11.27
C THR A 285 -9.84 -21.77 11.52
N GLU A 286 -9.03 -22.25 10.60
CA GLU A 286 -7.57 -22.25 10.67
C GLU A 286 -7.00 -22.02 9.27
N ARG A 287 -5.71 -21.67 9.20
CA ARG A 287 -4.98 -21.64 7.94
C ARG A 287 -4.14 -22.91 7.82
N VAL A 288 -4.47 -23.75 6.85
CA VAL A 288 -3.63 -24.91 6.50
C VAL A 288 -3.18 -24.77 5.06
N ASP A 289 -1.93 -24.33 4.86
CA ASP A 289 -1.43 -23.96 3.53
C ASP A 289 -1.50 -25.11 2.52
N SER A 290 -1.30 -26.36 2.98
CA SER A 290 -1.36 -27.57 2.14
C SER A 290 -2.76 -27.99 1.72
N ASN A 291 -3.82 -27.42 2.33
CA ASN A 291 -5.19 -27.81 2.03
C ASN A 291 -5.85 -26.82 1.05
N PRO A 292 -6.57 -27.29 0.03
CA PRO A 292 -7.30 -26.44 -0.90
C PRO A 292 -8.67 -26.05 -0.33
N ASP A 293 -8.71 -25.53 0.89
CA ASP A 293 -9.94 -25.11 1.60
C ASP A 293 -10.48 -23.77 1.05
N ASN A 294 -10.71 -23.73 -0.26
CA ASN A 294 -10.95 -22.52 -1.04
C ASN A 294 -12.32 -22.54 -1.73
N PHE A 295 -12.81 -21.38 -2.15
CA PHE A 295 -13.96 -21.33 -3.06
C PHE A 295 -13.57 -21.80 -4.46
N VAL A 296 -12.50 -21.25 -5.04
CA VAL A 296 -11.91 -21.77 -6.29
C VAL A 296 -10.45 -22.09 -6.06
N ASN A 297 -10.06 -23.31 -6.43
CA ASN A 297 -8.68 -23.78 -6.44
C ASN A 297 -8.32 -24.25 -7.87
N GLY A 298 -7.35 -23.59 -8.51
CA GLY A 298 -6.87 -23.93 -9.84
C GLY A 298 -7.45 -23.07 -10.97
N SER A 299 -8.08 -23.69 -11.97
CA SER A 299 -8.43 -23.04 -13.26
C SER A 299 -9.93 -23.05 -13.55
N LEU A 300 -10.47 -21.87 -13.85
CA LEU A 300 -11.79 -21.69 -14.45
C LEU A 300 -11.74 -21.65 -15.99
N GLY A 301 -10.54 -21.68 -16.57
CA GLY A 301 -10.32 -21.60 -18.01
C GLY A 301 -10.58 -20.21 -18.59
N PRO A 302 -10.35 -20.04 -19.91
CA PRO A 302 -10.43 -18.74 -20.57
C PRO A 302 -11.87 -18.21 -20.67
N GLY A 303 -12.01 -16.89 -20.68
CA GLY A 303 -13.30 -16.21 -20.92
C GLY A 303 -14.35 -16.45 -19.83
N SER A 304 -13.91 -16.84 -18.63
CA SER A 304 -14.77 -17.09 -17.48
C SER A 304 -15.05 -15.81 -16.67
N SER A 305 -16.04 -15.85 -15.78
CA SER A 305 -16.32 -14.77 -14.83
C SER A 305 -16.87 -15.24 -13.49
N VAL A 306 -16.64 -14.43 -12.45
CA VAL A 306 -17.18 -14.60 -11.10
C VAL A 306 -17.77 -13.29 -10.63
N SER A 307 -19.08 -13.23 -10.38
CA SER A 307 -19.74 -11.96 -10.03
C SER A 307 -20.91 -12.01 -9.06
N GLY A 308 -21.11 -10.94 -8.29
CA GLY A 308 -22.24 -10.84 -7.35
C GLY A 308 -22.17 -11.81 -6.16
N MET A 309 -20.99 -12.41 -5.92
CA MET A 309 -20.80 -13.45 -4.92
C MET A 309 -20.65 -12.88 -3.51
N TRP A 310 -21.04 -13.69 -2.52
CA TRP A 310 -20.63 -13.52 -1.11
C TRP A 310 -19.79 -14.72 -0.71
N LEU A 311 -18.52 -14.50 -0.41
CA LEU A 311 -17.57 -15.55 -0.07
C LEU A 311 -17.10 -15.32 1.37
N GLN A 312 -17.22 -16.35 2.22
CA GLN A 312 -16.92 -16.21 3.64
C GLN A 312 -16.44 -17.53 4.28
N HIS A 313 -15.60 -17.44 5.32
CA HIS A 313 -15.13 -18.58 6.13
C HIS A 313 -14.43 -19.67 5.31
N LEU A 314 -13.57 -19.22 4.39
CA LEU A 314 -12.70 -20.07 3.57
C LEU A 314 -11.24 -19.75 3.91
N LYS A 315 -10.30 -20.57 3.44
CA LYS A 315 -8.88 -20.23 3.50
C LYS A 315 -8.56 -19.13 2.49
N VAL A 316 -8.83 -19.40 1.22
CA VAL A 316 -8.71 -18.41 0.13
C VAL A 316 -10.02 -18.36 -0.65
N GLY A 317 -10.44 -17.16 -1.06
CA GLY A 317 -11.57 -17.04 -1.99
C GLY A 317 -11.24 -17.69 -3.33
N LEU A 318 -10.28 -17.13 -4.06
CA LEU A 318 -9.83 -17.68 -5.35
C LEU A 318 -8.31 -17.83 -5.37
N TRP A 319 -7.82 -19.07 -5.33
CA TRP A 319 -6.41 -19.39 -5.56
C TRP A 319 -6.25 -19.93 -6.98
N LEU A 320 -5.85 -19.03 -7.89
CA LEU A 320 -5.93 -19.25 -9.33
C LEU A 320 -4.57 -19.67 -9.88
N MET A 321 -4.56 -20.77 -10.62
CA MET A 321 -3.40 -21.30 -11.33
C MET A 321 -3.79 -21.77 -12.72
N GLY A 322 -2.79 -21.89 -13.59
CA GLY A 322 -3.00 -22.40 -14.95
C GLY A 322 -3.78 -21.39 -15.80
N ASP A 323 -4.52 -21.90 -16.79
CA ASP A 323 -5.24 -21.04 -17.73
C ASP A 323 -6.47 -20.39 -17.08
N ASN A 324 -6.42 -19.07 -16.94
CA ASN A 324 -7.55 -18.22 -16.53
C ASN A 324 -7.60 -16.99 -17.44
N ASP A 325 -7.18 -17.12 -18.71
CA ASP A 325 -7.03 -16.00 -19.62
C ASP A 325 -8.34 -15.18 -19.74
N SER A 326 -8.23 -13.87 -19.57
CA SER A 326 -9.36 -12.92 -19.63
C SER A 326 -10.47 -13.17 -18.59
N LEU A 327 -10.17 -13.84 -17.47
CA LEU A 327 -11.10 -13.97 -16.35
C LEU A 327 -11.50 -12.58 -15.81
N VAL A 328 -12.79 -12.41 -15.52
CA VAL A 328 -13.31 -11.22 -14.82
C VAL A 328 -13.88 -11.61 -13.46
N VAL A 329 -13.34 -11.05 -12.39
CA VAL A 329 -13.83 -11.23 -11.02
C VAL A 329 -14.36 -9.88 -10.52
N GLU A 330 -15.67 -9.72 -10.46
CA GLU A 330 -16.28 -8.42 -10.18
C GLU A 330 -17.51 -8.41 -9.27
N ASN A 331 -17.71 -7.33 -8.52
CA ASN A 331 -18.90 -7.14 -7.69
C ASN A 331 -19.08 -8.21 -6.59
N ASN A 332 -17.98 -8.79 -6.11
CA ASN A 332 -18.01 -9.82 -5.08
C ASN A 332 -17.68 -9.24 -3.69
N ARG A 333 -18.05 -9.97 -2.65
CA ARG A 333 -17.64 -9.73 -1.27
C ARG A 333 -16.78 -10.90 -0.79
N PHE A 334 -15.60 -10.61 -0.27
CA PHE A 334 -14.69 -11.56 0.37
C PHE A 334 -14.56 -11.17 1.83
N LEU A 335 -15.04 -12.02 2.72
CA LEU A 335 -15.09 -11.72 4.16
C LEU A 335 -14.48 -12.88 4.92
N ASP A 336 -13.74 -12.58 5.98
CA ASP A 336 -13.33 -13.58 6.99
C ASP A 336 -12.62 -14.79 6.36
N MET A 337 -11.55 -14.50 5.62
CA MET A 337 -10.68 -15.52 5.01
C MET A 337 -9.49 -15.77 5.92
N THR A 338 -9.06 -17.02 6.11
CA THR A 338 -7.90 -17.30 6.97
C THR A 338 -6.54 -17.08 6.27
N ALA A 339 -6.55 -16.82 4.97
CA ALA A 339 -5.42 -16.36 4.16
C ALA A 339 -5.90 -15.28 3.15
N ASP A 340 -5.38 -15.30 1.93
CA ASP A 340 -5.69 -14.31 0.88
C ASP A 340 -7.17 -14.24 0.52
N GLY A 341 -7.63 -13.09 0.04
CA GLY A 341 -8.94 -13.00 -0.62
C GLY A 341 -8.90 -13.64 -2.01
N LEU A 342 -7.95 -13.22 -2.84
CA LEU A 342 -7.70 -13.76 -4.17
C LEU A 342 -6.21 -13.69 -4.51
N ASN A 343 -5.67 -14.77 -5.08
CA ASN A 343 -4.30 -14.84 -5.55
C ASN A 343 -4.25 -15.33 -7.02
N LEU A 344 -3.65 -14.53 -7.90
CA LEU A 344 -3.23 -14.98 -9.24
C LEU A 344 -1.84 -15.59 -9.10
N ASN A 345 -1.78 -16.91 -8.93
CA ASN A 345 -0.52 -17.63 -8.68
C ASN A 345 0.07 -18.13 -10.01
N GLY A 346 0.45 -17.18 -10.85
CA GLY A 346 1.13 -17.39 -12.11
C GLY A 346 0.21 -17.73 -13.28
N SER A 347 0.76 -17.54 -14.48
CA SER A 347 0.11 -17.80 -15.78
C SER A 347 -1.12 -16.95 -16.11
N ALA A 348 -1.56 -16.03 -15.25
CA ALA A 348 -2.75 -15.25 -15.50
C ALA A 348 -2.52 -14.21 -16.61
N LYS A 349 -3.32 -14.24 -17.69
CA LYS A 349 -3.25 -13.24 -18.77
C LYS A 349 -4.53 -12.45 -18.89
N ASN A 350 -4.43 -11.12 -18.93
CA ASN A 350 -5.57 -10.21 -19.09
C ASN A 350 -6.67 -10.37 -18.02
N VAL A 351 -6.34 -10.85 -16.82
CA VAL A 351 -7.33 -11.04 -15.74
C VAL A 351 -7.70 -9.69 -15.15
N ARG A 352 -8.99 -9.48 -14.91
CA ARG A 352 -9.55 -8.24 -14.35
C ARG A 352 -10.27 -8.53 -13.04
N VAL A 353 -9.68 -8.12 -11.92
CA VAL A 353 -10.32 -8.18 -10.60
C VAL A 353 -10.77 -6.79 -10.21
N ARG A 354 -12.07 -6.53 -10.24
CA ARG A 354 -12.58 -5.17 -10.06
C ARG A 354 -13.86 -5.02 -9.28
N ASN A 355 -14.05 -3.87 -8.65
CA ASN A 355 -15.29 -3.54 -7.94
C ASN A 355 -15.69 -4.58 -6.88
N ASN A 356 -14.70 -5.20 -6.22
CA ASN A 356 -14.92 -6.13 -5.13
C ASN A 356 -14.74 -5.44 -3.78
N PHE A 357 -15.39 -5.98 -2.75
CA PHE A 357 -15.19 -5.59 -1.35
C PHE A 357 -14.52 -6.72 -0.59
N LEU A 358 -13.47 -6.40 0.15
CA LEU A 358 -12.67 -7.36 0.92
C LEU A 358 -12.51 -6.83 2.35
N ARG A 359 -12.88 -7.63 3.36
CA ARG A 359 -12.65 -7.31 4.77
C ARG A 359 -12.19 -8.53 5.54
N ASN A 360 -11.24 -8.36 6.46
CA ASN A 360 -10.77 -9.41 7.39
C ASN A 360 -10.16 -10.62 6.65
N GLN A 361 -9.14 -10.37 5.84
CA GLN A 361 -8.34 -11.42 5.19
C GLN A 361 -7.12 -11.74 6.06
N GLY A 362 -6.78 -13.02 6.20
CA GLY A 362 -5.67 -13.50 7.03
C GLY A 362 -4.28 -13.39 6.40
N ASP A 363 -4.19 -12.79 5.21
CA ASP A 363 -2.95 -12.47 4.48
C ASP A 363 -3.27 -11.37 3.44
N ASP A 364 -2.49 -11.30 2.35
CA ASP A 364 -2.71 -10.41 1.22
C ASP A 364 -4.16 -10.45 0.72
N ALA A 365 -4.88 -9.33 0.81
CA ALA A 365 -6.29 -9.33 0.41
C ALA A 365 -6.44 -9.63 -1.10
N LEU A 366 -5.59 -9.01 -1.93
CA LEU A 366 -5.43 -9.35 -3.34
C LEU A 366 -3.93 -9.50 -3.68
N ALA A 367 -3.55 -10.62 -4.27
CA ALA A 367 -2.18 -10.90 -4.66
C ALA A 367 -2.05 -11.33 -6.13
N MET A 368 -0.96 -10.92 -6.76
CA MET A 368 -0.40 -11.59 -7.94
C MET A 368 0.95 -12.14 -7.56
N TRP A 369 1.13 -13.45 -7.72
CA TRP A 369 2.40 -14.12 -7.49
C TRP A 369 2.81 -14.86 -8.75
N SER A 370 3.75 -14.27 -9.48
CA SER A 370 4.22 -14.78 -10.77
C SER A 370 5.19 -15.97 -10.65
N LEU A 371 4.72 -17.02 -9.98
CA LEU A 371 5.38 -18.31 -9.84
C LEU A 371 5.10 -19.18 -11.07
N ASN A 372 6.08 -19.95 -11.52
CA ASN A 372 6.05 -20.80 -12.71
C ASN A 372 5.94 -20.06 -14.05
N SER A 373 5.11 -19.03 -14.15
CA SER A 373 4.93 -18.19 -15.34
C SER A 373 4.50 -16.78 -14.94
N PRO A 374 4.89 -15.74 -15.71
CA PRO A 374 4.51 -14.37 -15.37
C PRO A 374 3.00 -14.17 -15.52
N ASP A 375 2.40 -13.54 -14.53
CA ASP A 375 1.12 -12.87 -14.71
C ASP A 375 1.35 -11.68 -15.65
N THR A 376 0.48 -11.51 -16.65
CA THR A 376 0.71 -10.55 -17.74
C THR A 376 -0.54 -9.75 -18.07
N ASN A 377 -0.42 -8.43 -18.13
CA ASN A 377 -1.50 -7.51 -18.52
C ASN A 377 -2.79 -7.68 -17.68
N SER A 378 -2.63 -8.14 -16.43
CA SER A 378 -3.70 -8.32 -15.46
C SER A 378 -3.82 -7.08 -14.57
N SER A 379 -5.00 -6.86 -13.99
CA SER A 379 -5.25 -5.65 -13.20
C SER A 379 -6.17 -5.85 -12.00
N PHE A 380 -5.87 -5.11 -10.94
CA PHE A 380 -6.73 -4.91 -9.77
C PHE A 380 -7.27 -3.48 -9.76
N GLU A 381 -8.59 -3.34 -10.00
CA GLU A 381 -9.20 -2.04 -10.29
C GLU A 381 -10.42 -1.75 -9.41
N ASN A 382 -10.52 -0.56 -8.82
CA ASN A 382 -11.73 -0.15 -8.10
C ASN A 382 -12.16 -1.12 -7.00
N ASN A 383 -11.23 -1.77 -6.28
CA ASN A 383 -11.57 -2.62 -5.14
C ASN A 383 -11.53 -1.82 -3.84
N THR A 384 -12.36 -2.18 -2.86
CA THR A 384 -12.28 -1.66 -1.49
C THR A 384 -11.81 -2.77 -0.56
N ILE A 385 -10.69 -2.55 0.13
CA ILE A 385 -10.05 -3.49 1.07
C ILE A 385 -9.98 -2.83 2.44
N SER A 386 -10.33 -3.57 3.48
CA SER A 386 -10.25 -3.13 4.88
C SER A 386 -9.73 -4.25 5.76
N GLN A 387 -8.77 -3.96 6.64
CA GLN A 387 -8.31 -4.90 7.66
C GLN A 387 -7.83 -6.27 7.13
N PRO A 388 -6.80 -6.33 6.26
CA PRO A 388 -5.98 -7.54 6.19
C PRO A 388 -5.24 -7.71 7.53
N ASN A 389 -5.36 -8.87 8.16
CA ASN A 389 -4.88 -9.14 9.52
C ASN A 389 -3.34 -9.13 9.62
N LEU A 390 -2.68 -9.50 8.52
CA LEU A 390 -1.24 -9.41 8.31
C LEU A 390 -0.96 -9.21 6.81
N ALA A 391 0.29 -8.92 6.46
CA ALA A 391 0.72 -8.67 5.08
C ALA A 391 -0.02 -7.46 4.45
N ASN A 392 -0.43 -7.52 3.19
CA ASN A 392 -0.76 -6.35 2.39
C ASN A 392 -2.25 -6.21 2.06
N GLY A 393 -2.67 -5.00 1.73
CA GLY A 393 -3.93 -4.84 1.01
C GLY A 393 -3.83 -5.42 -0.40
N ILE A 394 -2.86 -4.93 -1.18
CA ILE A 394 -2.54 -5.46 -2.51
C ILE A 394 -1.05 -5.78 -2.58
N ALA A 395 -0.72 -6.98 -3.07
CA ALA A 395 0.66 -7.37 -3.33
C ALA A 395 0.87 -7.84 -4.78
N ILE A 396 1.86 -7.27 -5.45
CA ILE A 396 2.31 -7.68 -6.78
C ILE A 396 3.73 -8.23 -6.64
N TYR A 397 3.87 -9.55 -6.64
CA TYR A 397 5.14 -10.26 -6.61
C TYR A 397 5.50 -10.70 -8.03
N GLY A 398 6.32 -9.89 -8.71
CA GLY A 398 6.71 -10.14 -10.09
C GLY A 398 5.62 -9.82 -11.12
N GLY A 399 5.78 -10.37 -12.33
CA GLY A 399 4.81 -10.22 -13.43
C GLY A 399 5.12 -9.08 -14.40
N THR A 400 4.37 -8.99 -15.50
CA THR A 400 4.62 -8.09 -16.63
C THR A 400 3.40 -7.24 -16.96
N ASP A 401 3.60 -5.92 -17.12
CA ASP A 401 2.54 -4.99 -17.54
C ASP A 401 1.30 -5.00 -16.63
N ILE A 402 1.51 -4.98 -15.32
CA ILE A 402 0.47 -5.08 -14.30
C ILE A 402 -0.11 -3.71 -13.96
N THR A 403 -1.43 -3.65 -13.71
CA THR A 403 -2.13 -2.42 -13.30
C THR A 403 -2.81 -2.57 -11.93
N VAL A 404 -2.56 -1.64 -11.01
CA VAL A 404 -3.24 -1.49 -9.72
C VAL A 404 -3.89 -0.11 -9.68
N LYS A 405 -5.20 -0.03 -9.85
CA LYS A 405 -5.87 1.24 -10.15
C LYS A 405 -7.11 1.53 -9.29
N ASN A 406 -7.22 2.77 -8.81
CA ASN A 406 -8.42 3.29 -8.14
C ASN A 406 -8.90 2.43 -6.96
N ASN A 407 -8.02 1.73 -6.25
CA ASN A 407 -8.40 0.93 -5.09
C ASN A 407 -8.45 1.80 -3.82
N LEU A 408 -9.37 1.50 -2.91
CA LEU A 408 -9.40 2.04 -1.56
C LEU A 408 -8.91 0.96 -0.60
N ILE A 409 -7.82 1.21 0.12
CA ILE A 409 -7.21 0.24 1.02
C ILE A 409 -7.05 0.89 2.38
N SER A 410 -7.67 0.30 3.40
CA SER A 410 -7.68 0.86 4.74
C SER A 410 -7.20 -0.15 5.77
N ASP A 411 -6.54 0.38 6.79
CA ASP A 411 -6.30 -0.32 8.04
C ASP A 411 -5.48 -1.62 7.92
N THR A 412 -4.29 -1.56 7.30
CA THR A 412 -3.41 -2.74 7.19
C THR A 412 -2.58 -2.98 8.46
N ASN A 413 -2.10 -4.20 8.66
CA ASN A 413 -1.38 -4.58 9.88
C ASN A 413 0.08 -4.97 9.59
N ALA A 414 0.76 -5.51 10.60
CA ALA A 414 2.16 -5.91 10.53
C ALA A 414 2.45 -6.87 9.35
N LEU A 415 3.72 -6.92 8.95
CA LEU A 415 4.23 -7.74 7.83
C LEU A 415 3.85 -7.25 6.43
N GLY A 416 3.14 -6.13 6.29
CA GLY A 416 2.96 -5.53 4.98
C GLY A 416 2.55 -4.06 4.95
N SER A 417 2.05 -3.68 3.78
CA SER A 417 1.75 -2.32 3.33
C SER A 417 0.31 -2.23 2.82
N GLY A 418 -0.18 -1.03 2.55
CA GLY A 418 -1.38 -0.87 1.72
C GLY A 418 -1.19 -1.50 0.34
N ILE A 419 -0.11 -1.12 -0.35
CA ILE A 419 0.29 -1.68 -1.64
C ILE A 419 1.77 -2.09 -1.59
N ALA A 420 2.08 -3.29 -2.07
CA ALA A 420 3.43 -3.79 -2.26
C ALA A 420 3.69 -4.11 -3.74
N ILE A 421 4.71 -3.47 -4.33
CA ILE A 421 5.25 -3.82 -5.64
C ILE A 421 6.62 -4.46 -5.42
N SER A 422 6.73 -5.77 -5.56
CA SER A 422 7.85 -6.51 -5.00
C SER A 422 8.45 -7.54 -5.96
N ASN A 423 9.76 -7.73 -5.82
CA ASN A 423 10.53 -8.85 -6.38
C ASN A 423 10.85 -9.91 -5.32
N GLN A 424 10.08 -9.99 -4.24
CA GLN A 424 10.15 -11.10 -3.28
C GLN A 424 9.59 -12.37 -3.91
N LYS A 425 10.44 -13.39 -4.07
CA LYS A 425 10.08 -14.55 -4.86
C LYS A 425 9.28 -15.59 -4.09
N PHE A 426 9.59 -15.75 -2.80
CA PHE A 426 9.23 -16.86 -1.91
C PHE A 426 9.70 -18.26 -2.39
N MET A 427 9.42 -18.62 -3.64
CA MET A 427 9.80 -19.89 -4.27
C MET A 427 10.27 -19.69 -5.72
N ASP A 428 10.93 -20.69 -6.30
CA ASP A 428 11.34 -20.74 -7.71
C ASP A 428 10.54 -21.81 -8.48
N PRO A 429 10.37 -21.67 -9.82
CA PRO A 429 10.84 -20.56 -10.65
C PRO A 429 9.93 -19.34 -10.56
N PHE A 430 10.51 -18.18 -10.25
CA PHE A 430 9.82 -16.89 -10.13
C PHE A 430 10.15 -15.97 -11.31
N HIS A 431 9.17 -15.17 -11.72
CA HIS A 431 9.31 -14.19 -12.80
C HIS A 431 9.24 -12.76 -12.25
N PRO A 432 10.40 -12.08 -12.08
CA PRO A 432 10.45 -10.71 -11.55
C PRO A 432 9.64 -9.70 -12.36
N LEU A 433 9.40 -8.54 -11.74
CA LEU A 433 8.71 -7.42 -12.36
C LEU A 433 9.37 -7.03 -13.67
N ALA A 434 8.58 -7.00 -14.74
CA ALA A 434 9.00 -6.58 -16.08
C ALA A 434 7.95 -5.66 -16.74
N GLY A 435 8.34 -5.03 -17.85
CA GLY A 435 7.47 -4.10 -18.57
C GLY A 435 7.15 -2.85 -17.74
N THR A 436 5.87 -2.46 -17.71
CA THR A 436 5.38 -1.30 -16.93
C THR A 436 4.40 -1.71 -15.86
N ILE A 437 4.74 -1.45 -14.59
CA ILE A 437 3.83 -1.58 -13.46
C ILE A 437 3.15 -0.23 -13.22
N THR A 438 1.84 -0.18 -13.41
CA THR A 438 1.04 1.05 -13.28
C THR A 438 0.25 1.03 -11.98
N VAL A 439 0.52 1.97 -11.09
CA VAL A 439 -0.16 2.13 -9.79
C VAL A 439 -0.83 3.50 -9.77
N ASP A 440 -2.11 3.58 -10.17
CA ASP A 440 -2.78 4.85 -10.48
C ASP A 440 -4.04 5.09 -9.64
N GLY A 441 -4.18 6.28 -9.05
CA GLY A 441 -5.46 6.70 -8.44
C GLY A 441 -5.86 5.98 -7.15
N ASN A 442 -4.94 5.25 -6.50
CA ASN A 442 -5.25 4.49 -5.28
C ASN A 442 -5.33 5.40 -4.05
N THR A 443 -6.20 5.08 -3.10
CA THR A 443 -6.32 5.73 -1.79
C THR A 443 -5.96 4.76 -0.69
N LEU A 444 -4.97 5.11 0.13
CA LEU A 444 -4.46 4.32 1.24
C LEU A 444 -4.72 5.07 2.55
N VAL A 445 -5.47 4.47 3.46
CA VAL A 445 -5.87 5.11 4.72
C VAL A 445 -5.38 4.27 5.90
N ARG A 446 -4.59 4.85 6.81
CA ARG A 446 -4.04 4.14 7.98
C ARG A 446 -3.33 2.83 7.61
N ALA A 447 -2.61 2.85 6.49
CA ALA A 447 -1.90 1.70 5.93
C ALA A 447 -0.39 1.79 6.19
N GLY A 448 0.26 0.64 6.31
CA GLY A 448 1.62 0.48 6.82
C GLY A 448 1.64 0.13 8.31
N ALA A 449 2.71 -0.52 8.77
CA ALA A 449 2.81 -1.02 10.13
C ALA A 449 4.27 -1.31 10.52
N MET A 450 4.54 -1.48 11.82
CA MET A 450 5.83 -2.00 12.27
C MET A 450 6.02 -3.43 11.77
N ASN A 451 7.16 -3.73 11.13
CA ASN A 451 7.53 -5.11 10.86
C ASN A 451 8.33 -5.66 12.07
N PRO A 452 7.79 -6.62 12.84
CA PRO A 452 8.46 -7.14 14.03
C PRO A 452 9.75 -7.92 13.72
N ASN A 453 9.92 -8.43 12.49
CA ASN A 453 11.12 -9.15 12.08
C ASN A 453 12.27 -8.21 11.74
N TRP A 454 11.98 -7.07 11.12
CA TRP A 454 12.99 -6.11 10.68
C TRP A 454 13.32 -5.07 11.76
N ASN A 455 12.44 -4.95 12.76
CA ASN A 455 12.51 -3.91 13.79
C ASN A 455 12.52 -2.48 13.19
N HIS A 456 11.88 -2.32 12.03
CA HIS A 456 11.58 -1.06 11.37
C HIS A 456 10.25 -1.15 10.62
N PRO A 457 9.58 -0.01 10.36
CA PRO A 457 8.24 -0.01 9.80
C PRO A 457 8.22 -0.21 8.28
N MET A 458 7.15 -0.81 7.80
CA MET A 458 6.71 -0.79 6.41
C MET A 458 5.78 0.39 6.16
N GLY A 459 5.95 1.06 5.02
CA GLY A 459 5.16 2.21 4.60
C GLY A 459 3.80 1.82 4.00
N ALA A 460 2.99 2.85 3.72
CA ALA A 460 1.67 2.65 3.08
C ALA A 460 1.80 2.06 1.66
N LEU A 461 2.77 2.50 0.87
CA LEU A 461 3.09 1.95 -0.45
C LEU A 461 4.59 1.66 -0.53
N ARG A 462 4.97 0.39 -0.74
CA ARG A 462 6.36 0.00 -0.92
C ARG A 462 6.69 -0.50 -2.32
N VAL A 463 7.89 -0.16 -2.80
CA VAL A 463 8.56 -0.86 -3.91
C VAL A 463 9.78 -1.59 -3.34
N ASP A 464 9.80 -2.90 -3.52
CA ASP A 464 10.70 -3.80 -2.79
C ASP A 464 11.55 -4.67 -3.75
N SER A 465 12.84 -4.37 -3.84
CA SER A 465 13.84 -5.14 -4.59
C SER A 465 14.36 -6.33 -3.77
N TYR A 466 13.46 -7.19 -3.27
CA TYR A 466 13.81 -8.18 -2.25
C TYR A 466 14.83 -9.24 -2.74
N ASP A 467 14.51 -10.01 -3.79
CA ASP A 467 15.39 -11.06 -4.32
C ASP A 467 16.09 -10.66 -5.64
N SER A 468 15.71 -9.53 -6.23
CA SER A 468 16.32 -8.99 -7.45
C SER A 468 16.06 -7.50 -7.61
N ALA A 469 16.89 -6.82 -8.39
CA ALA A 469 16.70 -5.41 -8.71
C ALA A 469 15.39 -5.18 -9.49
N ILE A 470 14.81 -3.99 -9.32
CA ILE A 470 13.63 -3.59 -10.10
C ILE A 470 14.10 -3.19 -11.50
N GLU A 471 13.75 -4.00 -12.51
CA GLU A 471 14.05 -3.68 -13.92
C GLU A 471 12.85 -3.07 -14.65
N ALA A 472 11.62 -3.40 -14.22
CA ALA A 472 10.39 -2.78 -14.73
C ALA A 472 10.36 -1.26 -14.51
N THR A 473 9.61 -0.57 -15.35
CA THR A 473 9.18 0.80 -15.04
C THR A 473 8.03 0.75 -14.05
N VAL A 474 8.15 1.45 -12.91
CA VAL A 474 7.09 1.53 -11.90
C VAL A 474 6.56 2.96 -11.86
N ASN A 475 5.33 3.15 -12.32
CA ASN A 475 4.67 4.45 -12.34
C ASN A 475 3.59 4.50 -11.27
N ILE A 476 3.83 5.30 -10.23
CA ILE A 476 2.89 5.56 -9.13
C ILE A 476 2.29 6.95 -9.34
N THR A 477 1.03 7.01 -9.70
CA THR A 477 0.36 8.27 -10.06
C THR A 477 -0.90 8.50 -9.26
N HIS A 478 -1.19 9.77 -8.94
CA HIS A 478 -2.46 10.18 -8.34
C HIS A 478 -2.85 9.43 -7.06
N THR A 479 -1.85 8.99 -6.29
CA THR A 479 -2.08 8.22 -5.07
C THR A 479 -2.40 9.16 -3.90
N THR A 480 -3.46 8.86 -3.16
CA THR A 480 -3.80 9.55 -1.92
C THR A 480 -3.39 8.69 -0.74
N ILE A 481 -2.59 9.21 0.19
CA ILE A 481 -2.18 8.52 1.41
C ILE A 481 -2.61 9.38 2.60
N THR A 482 -3.41 8.82 3.50
CA THR A 482 -3.98 9.54 4.65
C THR A 482 -3.74 8.78 5.94
N ASP A 483 -3.24 9.47 6.96
CA ASP A 483 -3.04 8.97 8.32
C ASP A 483 -2.22 7.66 8.39
N SER A 484 -1.21 7.49 7.53
CA SER A 484 -0.27 6.36 7.64
C SER A 484 0.38 6.40 9.03
N PRO A 485 0.38 5.30 9.82
CA PRO A 485 0.98 5.29 11.16
C PRO A 485 2.51 5.48 11.11
N TYR A 486 3.13 5.22 9.96
CA TYR A 486 4.56 5.37 9.72
C TYR A 486 4.82 6.19 8.46
N SER A 487 5.48 5.60 7.45
CA SER A 487 5.88 6.29 6.22
C SER A 487 4.82 6.18 5.13
N ALA A 488 4.83 7.12 4.18
CA ALA A 488 3.92 7.08 3.04
C ALA A 488 4.47 6.19 1.92
N PHE A 489 5.61 6.55 1.34
CA PHE A 489 6.30 5.78 0.30
C PHE A 489 7.56 5.13 0.88
N GLU A 490 7.77 3.85 0.58
CA GLU A 490 8.94 3.08 1.00
C GLU A 490 9.67 2.48 -0.21
N PHE A 491 10.99 2.59 -0.24
CA PHE A 491 11.87 1.96 -1.24
C PHE A 491 12.92 1.13 -0.54
N VAL A 492 12.80 -0.18 -0.61
CA VAL A 492 13.55 -1.10 0.25
C VAL A 492 14.07 -2.29 -0.53
N SER A 493 15.16 -2.89 -0.06
CA SER A 493 15.58 -4.23 -0.49
C SER A 493 15.39 -5.13 0.72
N GLY A 494 14.15 -5.60 0.92
CA GLY A 494 13.70 -6.19 2.19
C GLY A 494 14.49 -7.42 2.63
N GLY A 495 15.09 -8.14 1.67
CA GLY A 495 15.97 -9.28 1.95
C GLY A 495 17.38 -8.92 2.46
N GLY A 496 17.71 -7.63 2.60
CA GLY A 496 19.01 -7.16 3.08
C GLY A 496 20.17 -7.35 2.11
N ARG A 497 19.88 -7.63 0.83
CA ARG A 497 20.88 -7.91 -0.22
C ARG A 497 21.33 -6.66 -0.96
N GLY A 498 20.65 -5.53 -0.77
CA GLY A 498 21.00 -4.26 -1.38
C GLY A 498 20.76 -4.22 -2.89
N TYR A 499 19.74 -4.91 -3.41
CA TYR A 499 19.40 -4.77 -4.83
C TYR A 499 18.79 -3.40 -5.11
N ALA A 500 18.98 -2.90 -6.33
CA ALA A 500 18.54 -1.56 -6.67
C ALA A 500 17.02 -1.45 -6.86
N VAL A 501 16.43 -0.42 -6.26
CA VAL A 501 15.10 0.11 -6.64
C VAL A 501 15.34 1.26 -7.62
N LYS A 502 15.01 1.07 -8.89
CA LYS A 502 15.23 2.03 -9.98
C LYS A 502 14.01 2.05 -10.90
N ASN A 503 13.98 3.00 -11.84
CA ASN A 503 12.90 3.20 -12.81
C ASN A 503 11.53 3.52 -12.15
N VAL A 504 11.55 4.17 -10.99
CA VAL A 504 10.34 4.55 -10.24
C VAL A 504 10.01 6.02 -10.47
N ASN A 505 8.76 6.29 -10.88
CA ASN A 505 8.20 7.64 -11.01
C ASN A 505 6.98 7.77 -10.10
N VAL A 506 7.01 8.74 -9.18
CA VAL A 506 5.88 9.13 -8.34
C VAL A 506 5.38 10.49 -8.81
N SER A 507 4.09 10.61 -9.17
CA SER A 507 3.53 11.86 -9.70
C SER A 507 2.13 12.16 -9.19
N GLY A 508 1.86 13.41 -8.79
CA GLY A 508 0.50 13.88 -8.45
C GLY A 508 -0.08 13.26 -7.18
N ALA A 509 0.76 12.89 -6.21
CA ALA A 509 0.31 12.26 -4.97
C ALA A 509 -0.08 13.30 -3.91
N THR A 510 -1.08 12.96 -3.09
CA THR A 510 -1.47 13.74 -1.90
C THR A 510 -1.22 12.92 -0.66
N VAL A 511 -0.40 13.43 0.27
CA VAL A 511 -0.02 12.74 1.51
C VAL A 511 -0.45 13.59 2.71
N THR A 512 -1.30 13.06 3.57
CA THR A 512 -1.81 13.78 4.75
C THR A 512 -1.52 12.98 6.01
N ASN A 513 -0.90 13.63 6.99
CA ASN A 513 -0.56 13.09 8.31
C ASN A 513 0.23 11.76 8.30
N PRO A 514 1.32 11.61 7.52
CA PRO A 514 2.18 10.45 7.70
C PRO A 514 2.87 10.55 9.08
N GLY A 515 2.80 9.49 9.88
CA GLY A 515 3.32 9.46 11.23
C GLY A 515 4.82 9.75 11.28
N THR A 516 5.61 9.23 10.34
CA THR A 516 7.06 9.46 10.25
C THR A 516 7.43 10.32 9.05
N VAL A 517 7.67 9.71 7.89
CA VAL A 517 8.24 10.38 6.72
C VAL A 517 7.38 10.22 5.46
N VAL A 518 7.48 11.16 4.53
CA VAL A 518 6.84 11.01 3.22
C VAL A 518 7.56 9.95 2.40
N VAL A 519 8.90 9.97 2.41
CA VAL A 519 9.72 8.99 1.69
C VAL A 519 10.68 8.31 2.66
N GLN A 520 10.60 6.98 2.74
CA GLN A 520 11.53 6.11 3.44
C GLN A 520 12.35 5.33 2.40
N ALA A 521 13.56 5.81 2.11
CA ALA A 521 14.48 5.22 1.14
C ALA A 521 15.61 4.45 1.85
N GLU A 522 15.65 3.16 1.59
CA GLU A 522 16.46 2.16 2.28
C GLU A 522 17.20 1.22 1.32
N ALA A 523 16.79 1.15 0.06
CA ALA A 523 17.54 0.51 -1.01
C ALA A 523 18.55 1.48 -1.64
N GLN A 524 19.53 0.97 -2.38
CA GLN A 524 20.22 1.76 -3.39
C GLN A 524 19.33 1.98 -4.63
N GLY A 525 19.66 2.95 -5.48
CA GLY A 525 19.00 3.18 -6.76
C GLY A 525 18.47 4.61 -6.93
N ALA A 526 17.29 4.78 -7.52
CA ALA A 526 16.73 6.11 -7.78
C ALA A 526 15.21 6.11 -7.97
N ALA A 527 14.59 7.23 -7.57
CA ALA A 527 13.19 7.54 -7.87
C ALA A 527 13.03 9.03 -8.22
N LYS A 528 12.06 9.33 -9.09
CA LYS A 528 11.65 10.69 -9.43
C LYS A 528 10.30 11.01 -8.80
N PHE A 529 10.18 12.18 -8.17
CA PHE A 529 8.95 12.67 -7.56
C PHE A 529 8.51 13.97 -8.22
N SER A 530 7.26 14.09 -8.66
CA SER A 530 6.68 15.32 -9.23
C SER A 530 5.28 15.57 -8.66
N ASP A 531 4.90 16.83 -8.47
CA ASP A 531 3.54 17.21 -8.02
C ASP A 531 3.06 16.46 -6.75
N VAL A 532 3.96 16.11 -5.84
CA VAL A 532 3.62 15.46 -4.57
C VAL A 532 3.42 16.53 -3.48
N THR A 533 2.20 16.61 -2.96
CA THR A 533 1.86 17.51 -1.86
C THR A 533 1.74 16.73 -0.56
N ALA A 534 2.42 17.19 0.49
CA ALA A 534 2.34 16.61 1.81
C ALA A 534 1.91 17.63 2.88
N ALA A 535 1.14 17.19 3.87
CA ALA A 535 0.76 17.99 5.04
C ALA A 535 0.80 17.12 6.31
N GLY A 536 1.06 17.75 7.46
CA GLY A 536 1.04 17.05 8.76
C GLY A 536 2.14 16.00 8.93
N VAL A 537 3.28 16.15 8.26
CA VAL A 537 4.38 15.17 8.31
C VAL A 537 4.96 15.09 9.73
N GLY A 538 4.88 13.91 10.34
CA GLY A 538 5.14 13.74 11.77
C GLY A 538 6.62 13.71 12.17
N ALA A 539 7.56 13.46 11.26
CA ALA A 539 8.99 13.55 11.51
C ALA A 539 9.73 14.41 10.47
N ALA A 540 10.00 13.88 9.27
CA ALA A 540 10.74 14.59 8.22
C ALA A 540 10.17 14.24 6.84
N GLY A 541 10.45 15.03 5.81
CA GLY A 541 10.03 14.70 4.45
C GLY A 541 10.65 13.39 3.96
N VAL A 542 11.95 13.21 4.18
CA VAL A 542 12.72 12.10 3.63
C VAL A 542 13.59 11.44 4.70
N TYR A 543 13.50 10.13 4.87
CA TYR A 543 14.56 9.27 5.41
C TYR A 543 15.28 8.61 4.23
N ASN A 544 16.59 8.81 4.09
CA ASN A 544 17.37 8.24 2.98
C ASN A 544 18.68 7.69 3.52
N CYS A 545 18.63 6.40 3.89
CA CYS A 545 19.70 5.70 4.59
C CYS A 545 19.81 4.28 4.04
N PRO A 546 20.40 4.10 2.84
CA PRO A 546 20.45 2.81 2.18
C PRO A 546 21.21 1.75 2.96
N TYR A 547 20.73 0.51 2.93
CA TYR A 547 21.39 -0.66 3.50
C TYR A 547 21.42 -1.84 2.51
N PRO A 548 22.35 -2.82 2.68
CA PRO A 548 23.47 -2.81 3.61
C PRO A 548 24.54 -1.78 3.21
N SER A 549 25.42 -1.44 4.15
CA SER A 549 26.57 -0.55 3.88
C SER A 549 27.39 -1.07 2.69
N GLY A 550 27.82 -0.17 1.81
CA GLY A 550 28.56 -0.51 0.60
C GLY A 550 27.71 -0.97 -0.60
N SER A 551 26.39 -1.11 -0.45
CA SER A 551 25.51 -1.47 -1.57
C SER A 551 25.41 -0.36 -2.62
N GLY A 552 25.31 0.90 -2.20
CA GLY A 552 25.19 2.04 -3.10
C GLY A 552 24.46 3.21 -2.42
N THR A 553 23.93 4.12 -3.23
CA THR A 553 23.21 5.31 -2.76
C THR A 553 21.83 5.38 -3.40
N PHE A 554 20.88 6.09 -2.79
CA PHE A 554 19.56 6.34 -3.37
C PHE A 554 19.41 7.79 -3.81
N SER A 555 19.21 8.00 -5.11
CA SER A 555 19.02 9.32 -5.68
C SER A 555 17.52 9.68 -5.76
N LEU A 556 17.14 10.74 -5.06
CA LEU A 556 15.81 11.35 -5.17
C LEU A 556 15.86 12.52 -6.13
N THR A 557 15.18 12.38 -7.27
CA THR A 557 15.07 13.46 -8.27
C THR A 557 13.77 14.22 -8.05
N ASP A 558 13.88 15.51 -7.73
CA ASP A 558 12.75 16.43 -7.75
C ASP A 558 12.41 16.81 -9.19
N GLY A 559 11.24 16.39 -9.66
CA GLY A 559 10.70 16.69 -10.97
C GLY A 559 9.89 17.99 -11.05
N GLY A 560 9.74 18.73 -9.95
CA GLY A 560 8.93 19.94 -9.84
C GLY A 560 7.55 19.70 -9.23
N GLY A 561 6.95 20.74 -8.65
CA GLY A 561 5.59 20.71 -8.09
C GLY A 561 5.45 20.09 -6.69
N ASN A 562 6.56 19.61 -6.10
CA ASN A 562 6.56 19.01 -4.77
C ASN A 562 6.43 20.08 -3.67
N SER A 563 5.64 19.83 -2.62
CA SER A 563 5.46 20.77 -1.51
C SER A 563 5.14 20.09 -0.17
N GLY A 564 5.63 20.67 0.94
CA GLY A 564 5.33 20.22 2.30
C GLY A 564 6.21 19.10 2.87
N TRP A 565 7.26 18.67 2.16
CA TRP A 565 8.14 17.57 2.57
C TRP A 565 9.61 17.74 2.13
N SER A 566 10.12 18.97 2.12
CA SER A 566 11.50 19.25 1.70
C SER A 566 12.57 18.94 2.76
N SER A 567 12.18 18.54 3.97
CA SER A 567 13.12 18.22 5.05
C SER A 567 13.67 16.80 4.91
N THR A 568 14.92 16.60 5.30
CA THR A 568 15.57 15.30 5.34
C THR A 568 15.89 14.94 6.79
N TRP A 569 15.56 13.70 7.17
CA TRP A 569 15.99 13.10 8.43
C TRP A 569 17.50 13.12 8.51
N SER A 570 17.97 13.59 9.64
CA SER A 570 19.33 14.12 9.72
C SER A 570 20.34 13.08 10.26
N ASP A 571 19.86 11.98 10.84
CA ASP A 571 20.66 10.94 11.48
C ASP A 571 20.27 9.52 11.04
N CYS A 572 21.01 8.93 10.11
CA CYS A 572 20.80 7.55 9.66
C CYS A 572 21.12 6.47 10.70
N SER A 573 21.67 6.82 11.86
CA SER A 573 21.87 5.85 12.96
C SER A 573 20.62 5.66 13.83
N SER A 574 19.59 6.49 13.64
CA SER A 574 18.33 6.41 14.37
C SER A 574 17.11 6.42 13.43
N TRP A 575 16.04 5.79 13.90
CA TRP A 575 14.78 5.69 13.17
C TRP A 575 13.85 6.87 13.52
N PRO A 576 13.24 7.52 12.51
CA PRO A 576 12.16 8.47 12.75
C PRO A 576 11.01 7.81 13.51
N ARG A 577 10.55 8.43 14.61
CA ARG A 577 9.39 7.94 15.37
C ARG A 577 8.13 8.73 15.04
N PRO A 578 6.94 8.12 15.13
CA PRO A 578 5.69 8.82 14.85
C PRO A 578 5.53 10.09 15.69
N GLY A 579 5.28 11.23 15.02
CA GLY A 579 5.03 12.53 15.66
C GLY A 579 6.23 13.17 16.39
N GLN A 580 7.44 12.65 16.24
CA GLN A 580 8.63 13.17 16.94
C GLN A 580 9.10 14.55 16.44
N GLY A 581 8.73 14.93 15.22
CA GLY A 581 9.37 16.01 14.47
C GLY A 581 10.79 15.63 13.98
N ASN A 582 11.41 16.50 13.19
CA ASN A 582 12.79 16.32 12.76
C ASN A 582 13.70 16.78 13.92
N PRO A 583 14.57 15.93 14.48
CA PRO A 583 15.48 16.34 15.52
C PRO A 583 16.40 17.44 14.98
N ASP A 584 16.66 18.44 15.83
CA ASP A 584 17.71 19.42 15.54
C ASP A 584 19.02 18.66 15.28
N PRO A 585 19.79 19.06 14.26
CA PRO A 585 21.05 18.41 13.97
C PRO A 585 21.99 18.56 15.17
N GLU A 586 22.37 17.43 15.79
CA GLU A 586 23.29 17.44 16.94
C GLU A 586 24.54 18.28 16.61
N PRO A 587 24.91 19.29 17.41
CA PRO A 587 26.00 20.22 17.08
C PRO A 587 27.36 19.55 16.86
N GLY A 588 27.56 18.36 17.45
CA GLY A 588 28.76 17.53 17.33
C GLY A 588 28.67 16.41 16.30
N ARG A 589 27.60 16.33 15.49
CA ARG A 589 27.41 15.27 14.51
C ARG A 589 28.23 15.51 13.24
N ASN A 590 28.92 14.46 12.79
CA ASN A 590 29.50 14.42 11.44
C ASN A 590 28.38 14.29 10.40
N LEU A 591 28.04 15.37 9.72
CA LEU A 591 27.01 15.46 8.68
C LEU A 591 27.34 14.63 7.42
N ALA A 592 28.62 14.33 7.20
CA ALA A 592 29.09 13.59 6.04
C ALA A 592 29.08 12.07 6.27
N LYS A 593 29.02 11.59 7.52
CA LYS A 593 29.07 10.16 7.83
C LYS A 593 27.92 9.40 7.17
N GLY A 594 28.23 8.36 6.41
CA GLY A 594 27.30 7.51 5.66
C GLY A 594 26.68 8.18 4.42
N ARG A 595 27.06 9.42 4.09
CA ARG A 595 26.46 10.15 2.97
C ARG A 595 26.98 9.67 1.60
N PRO A 596 26.21 9.82 0.52
CA PRO A 596 26.68 9.61 -0.84
C PRO A 596 27.95 10.42 -1.14
N ALA A 597 28.99 9.76 -1.64
CA ALA A 597 30.24 10.39 -2.08
C ALA A 597 30.61 9.97 -3.50
N THR A 598 31.03 10.94 -4.32
CA THR A 598 31.50 10.75 -5.70
C THR A 598 32.89 11.37 -5.86
N ALA A 599 33.69 10.86 -6.78
CA ALA A 599 35.01 11.40 -7.06
C ALA A 599 35.33 11.42 -8.55
N THR A 600 36.32 12.21 -8.95
CA THR A 600 36.86 12.22 -10.33
C THR A 600 37.53 10.91 -10.71
N GLY A 601 37.91 10.10 -9.74
CA GLY A 601 38.47 8.76 -9.93
C GLY A 601 38.77 8.08 -8.60
N SER A 602 39.05 6.77 -8.66
CA SER A 602 39.54 5.99 -7.53
C SER A 602 40.51 4.89 -7.97
N GLN A 603 41.31 4.38 -7.04
CA GLN A 603 42.18 3.22 -7.25
C GLN A 603 41.64 1.98 -6.53
N ASP A 604 41.60 0.85 -7.25
CA ASP A 604 41.25 -0.47 -6.71
C ASP A 604 40.00 -0.45 -5.79
N VAL A 605 40.11 -0.97 -4.57
CA VAL A 605 39.04 -1.00 -3.57
C VAL A 605 38.87 0.32 -2.80
N TYR A 606 39.65 1.37 -3.08
CA TYR A 606 39.66 2.64 -2.33
C TYR A 606 38.64 3.64 -2.87
N THR A 607 37.36 3.25 -2.84
CA THR A 607 36.23 3.99 -3.40
C THR A 607 35.88 5.25 -2.57
N PRO A 608 35.24 6.28 -3.17
CA PRO A 608 34.91 7.53 -2.47
C PRO A 608 34.03 7.35 -1.23
N GLY A 609 33.20 6.31 -1.18
CA GLY A 609 32.37 5.99 -0.01
C GLY A 609 33.19 5.70 1.26
N LYS A 610 34.44 5.24 1.12
CA LYS A 610 35.35 5.02 2.26
C LYS A 610 35.80 6.31 2.95
N ALA A 611 35.67 7.47 2.31
CA ALA A 611 36.00 8.74 2.93
C ALA A 611 34.93 9.24 3.92
N VAL A 612 33.81 8.52 4.04
CA VAL A 612 32.64 8.93 4.82
C VAL A 612 32.01 7.76 5.58
N ASP A 613 32.68 6.61 5.66
CA ASP A 613 32.12 5.40 6.29
C ASP A 613 32.21 5.41 7.83
N GLY A 614 33.01 6.32 8.41
CA GLY A 614 33.24 6.43 9.84
C GLY A 614 34.37 5.54 10.36
N ASP A 615 35.13 4.86 9.48
CA ASP A 615 36.28 4.04 9.83
C ASP A 615 37.59 4.73 9.39
N ALA A 616 38.32 5.27 10.37
CA ALA A 616 39.59 5.93 10.12
C ALA A 616 40.69 4.99 9.58
N ASN A 617 40.48 3.67 9.48
CA ASN A 617 41.45 2.73 8.91
C ASN A 617 41.21 2.40 7.44
N THR A 618 40.04 2.73 6.89
CA THR A 618 39.79 2.69 5.45
C THR A 618 40.13 4.05 4.84
N TYR A 619 40.16 4.15 3.50
CA TYR A 619 40.36 5.41 2.81
C TYR A 619 39.90 5.37 1.35
N TRP A 620 39.56 6.54 0.83
CA TRP A 620 39.51 6.83 -0.60
C TRP A 620 40.90 7.21 -1.11
N GLU A 621 41.26 6.73 -2.31
CA GLU A 621 42.46 7.15 -3.05
C GLU A 621 42.09 7.46 -4.49
N SER A 622 42.44 8.66 -4.95
CA SER A 622 42.19 9.09 -6.34
C SER A 622 43.10 8.41 -7.35
N THR A 623 42.87 8.63 -8.65
CA THR A 623 43.80 8.19 -9.70
C THR A 623 45.21 8.77 -9.50
N ASN A 624 46.23 7.90 -9.60
CA ASN A 624 47.63 8.29 -9.43
C ASN A 624 48.12 9.22 -10.54
N ASN A 625 48.95 10.20 -10.18
CA ASN A 625 49.57 11.18 -11.07
C ASN A 625 48.58 12.00 -11.93
N ALA A 626 47.34 12.17 -11.44
CA ALA A 626 46.24 12.75 -12.21
C ALA A 626 45.65 14.02 -11.57
N PHE A 627 46.39 14.74 -10.72
CA PHE A 627 45.91 16.00 -10.15
C PHE A 627 45.55 17.03 -11.27
N PRO A 628 44.48 17.83 -11.11
CA PRO A 628 43.60 17.89 -9.95
C PRO A 628 42.60 16.73 -9.85
N GLN A 629 42.23 16.38 -8.63
CA GLN A 629 41.23 15.36 -8.32
C GLN A 629 40.19 15.93 -7.36
N ALA A 630 38.94 15.50 -7.47
CA ALA A 630 37.86 15.96 -6.61
C ALA A 630 37.14 14.82 -5.92
N LEU A 631 36.74 15.07 -4.66
CA LEU A 631 35.82 14.25 -3.87
C LEU A 631 34.64 15.13 -3.48
N THR A 632 33.43 14.70 -3.81
CA THR A 632 32.17 15.42 -3.53
C THR A 632 31.29 14.58 -2.62
N VAL A 633 30.87 15.13 -1.49
CA VAL A 633 29.89 14.54 -0.57
C VAL A 633 28.55 15.25 -0.73
N ASP A 634 27.47 14.52 -0.98
CA ASP A 634 26.10 15.05 -0.94
C ASP A 634 25.55 14.92 0.48
N LEU A 635 25.45 16.04 1.21
CA LEU A 635 24.91 16.11 2.57
C LEU A 635 23.38 15.90 2.60
N GLY A 636 22.73 15.75 1.45
CA GLY A 636 21.30 15.45 1.29
C GLY A 636 20.39 16.67 1.32
N SER A 637 20.82 17.78 1.93
CA SER A 637 20.09 19.07 1.97
C SER A 637 21.07 20.22 2.22
N GLY A 638 20.64 21.47 2.07
CA GLY A 638 21.47 22.63 2.42
C GLY A 638 21.81 22.65 3.91
N GLN A 639 23.11 22.60 4.23
CA GLN A 639 23.62 22.57 5.59
C GLN A 639 24.50 23.78 5.88
N ALA A 640 24.30 24.35 7.07
CA ALA A 640 25.08 25.43 7.63
C ALA A 640 26.44 24.92 8.17
N VAL A 641 27.29 24.37 7.30
CA VAL A 641 28.58 23.80 7.71
C VAL A 641 29.53 24.89 8.21
N ARG A 642 30.19 24.65 9.35
CA ARG A 642 31.12 25.59 9.99
C ARG A 642 32.55 25.09 10.03
N ARG A 643 32.77 23.77 10.05
CA ARG A 643 34.11 23.23 9.82
C ARG A 643 34.08 21.84 9.20
N LEU A 644 35.21 21.48 8.61
CA LEU A 644 35.53 20.12 8.21
C LEU A 644 36.61 19.53 9.11
N VAL A 645 36.55 18.22 9.34
CA VAL A 645 37.69 17.44 9.81
C VAL A 645 38.09 16.49 8.71
N LEU A 646 39.33 16.62 8.26
CA LEU A 646 39.92 15.74 7.27
C LEU A 646 40.91 14.82 7.96
N LYS A 647 40.86 13.52 7.64
CA LYS A 647 41.79 12.54 8.21
C LYS A 647 42.47 11.71 7.13
N LEU A 648 43.68 11.27 7.44
CA LEU A 648 44.33 10.11 6.84
C LEU A 648 44.35 8.97 7.87
N PRO A 649 44.58 7.71 7.46
CA PRO A 649 44.68 6.64 8.42
C PRO A 649 45.71 6.91 9.52
N PRO A 650 45.41 6.58 10.78
CA PRO A 650 46.20 7.03 11.94
C PRO A 650 47.55 6.30 12.07
N SER A 651 47.75 5.22 11.30
CA SER A 651 49.00 4.46 11.31
C SER A 651 50.21 5.35 10.97
N SER A 652 51.28 5.23 11.77
CA SER A 652 52.53 5.96 11.54
C SER A 652 53.16 5.66 10.18
N ALA A 653 52.82 4.51 9.56
CA ALA A 653 53.26 4.15 8.21
C ALA A 653 52.82 5.14 7.12
N TRP A 654 51.79 5.95 7.37
CA TRP A 654 51.39 7.01 6.45
C TRP A 654 52.37 8.19 6.43
N GLY A 655 53.14 8.41 7.50
CA GLY A 655 54.11 9.51 7.56
C GLY A 655 53.48 10.90 7.44
N ALA A 656 54.28 11.94 7.74
CA ALA A 656 53.82 13.32 7.62
C ALA A 656 53.81 13.76 6.15
N ARG A 657 52.73 14.42 5.72
CA ARG A 657 52.53 14.87 4.34
C ARG A 657 51.62 16.08 4.25
N THR A 658 51.71 16.84 3.17
CA THR A 658 50.84 17.97 2.90
C THR A 658 49.98 17.68 1.69
N GLN A 659 48.66 17.80 1.82
CA GLN A 659 47.74 17.80 0.69
C GLN A 659 47.26 19.24 0.42
N THR A 660 47.38 19.68 -0.83
CA THR A 660 46.93 21.01 -1.27
C THR A 660 45.52 20.90 -1.82
N LEU A 661 44.57 21.60 -1.21
CA LEU A 661 43.16 21.55 -1.59
C LEU A 661 42.43 22.88 -1.41
N SER A 662 41.36 23.06 -2.17
CA SER A 662 40.30 24.04 -1.91
C SER A 662 39.00 23.34 -1.51
N VAL A 663 38.14 24.06 -0.77
CA VAL A 663 36.77 23.61 -0.44
C VAL A 663 35.80 24.37 -1.33
N LEU A 664 34.99 23.63 -2.07
CA LEU A 664 33.93 24.14 -2.94
C LEU A 664 32.56 23.72 -2.40
N GLY A 665 31.55 24.56 -2.64
CA GLY A 665 30.18 24.36 -2.17
C GLY A 665 29.17 24.56 -3.29
N SER A 666 28.12 23.74 -3.30
CA SER A 666 26.97 23.88 -4.20
C SER A 666 25.66 23.51 -3.49
N THR A 667 24.56 24.11 -3.91
CA THR A 667 23.20 23.74 -3.49
C THR A 667 22.53 22.77 -4.47
N ASP A 668 22.99 22.71 -5.72
CA ASP A 668 22.34 21.98 -6.83
C ASP A 668 23.22 20.88 -7.45
N GLY A 669 24.51 20.82 -7.08
CA GLY A 669 25.44 19.79 -7.54
C GLY A 669 26.08 20.06 -8.90
N SER A 670 25.76 21.18 -9.54
CA SER A 670 26.24 21.58 -10.87
C SER A 670 27.04 22.89 -10.84
N GLY A 671 26.57 23.91 -10.11
CA GLY A 671 27.26 25.18 -9.91
C GLY A 671 28.04 25.18 -8.60
N TYR A 672 29.39 25.21 -8.68
CA TYR A 672 30.25 25.24 -7.49
C TYR A 672 30.87 26.62 -7.28
N SER A 673 30.85 27.08 -6.03
CA SER A 673 31.53 28.27 -5.56
C SER A 673 32.66 27.91 -4.59
N THR A 674 33.72 28.70 -4.57
CA THR A 674 34.81 28.51 -3.61
C THR A 674 34.37 28.97 -2.22
N VAL A 675 34.37 28.04 -1.26
CA VAL A 675 34.10 28.29 0.16
C VAL A 675 35.40 28.59 0.90
N VAL A 676 36.45 27.81 0.63
CA VAL A 676 37.81 28.04 1.14
C VAL A 676 38.79 27.94 -0.02
N GLY A 677 39.64 28.96 -0.16
CA GLY A 677 40.67 29.02 -1.19
C GLY A 677 41.69 27.87 -1.10
N SER A 678 42.42 27.65 -2.19
CA SER A 678 43.43 26.58 -2.25
C SER A 678 44.57 26.84 -1.27
N GLN A 679 44.84 25.87 -0.39
CA GLN A 679 45.98 25.91 0.53
C GLN A 679 46.48 24.51 0.88
N GLY A 680 47.73 24.43 1.36
CA GLY A 680 48.35 23.18 1.81
C GLY A 680 47.95 22.85 3.25
N TYR A 681 47.46 21.64 3.49
CA TYR A 681 47.13 21.13 4.80
C TYR A 681 48.06 19.97 5.17
N ARG A 682 48.78 20.14 6.27
CA ARG A 682 49.75 19.14 6.75
C ARG A 682 49.09 18.12 7.66
N PHE A 683 49.12 16.87 7.25
CA PHE A 683 48.76 15.69 8.02
C PHE A 683 50.02 15.14 8.69
N ASP A 684 49.94 14.90 9.99
CA ASP A 684 51.06 14.34 10.76
C ASP A 684 50.55 13.23 11.70
N PRO A 685 51.11 12.01 11.64
CA PRO A 685 50.77 10.94 12.56
C PRO A 685 50.93 11.33 14.04
N ALA A 686 51.85 12.24 14.38
CA ALA A 686 52.02 12.76 15.75
C ALA A 686 50.79 13.55 16.25
N SER A 687 49.97 14.06 15.33
CA SER A 687 48.70 14.75 15.61
C SER A 687 47.48 13.88 15.26
N GLY A 688 47.69 12.58 15.04
CA GLY A 688 46.63 11.64 14.65
C GLY A 688 46.21 11.75 13.18
N ASN A 689 47.07 12.29 12.30
CA ASN A 689 46.79 12.46 10.87
C ASN A 689 45.47 13.19 10.60
N LYS A 690 45.23 14.26 11.36
CA LYS A 690 43.98 15.00 11.36
C LYS A 690 44.22 16.49 11.10
N VAL A 691 43.38 17.06 10.25
CA VAL A 691 43.36 18.50 9.97
C VAL A 691 41.94 19.02 10.16
N THR A 692 41.80 20.23 10.69
CA THR A 692 40.53 20.95 10.74
C THR A 692 40.54 22.12 9.76
N VAL A 693 39.46 22.28 9.01
CA VAL A 693 39.26 23.39 8.07
C VAL A 693 38.05 24.20 8.52
N THR A 694 38.24 25.44 8.95
CA THR A 694 37.14 26.34 9.31
C THR A 694 36.51 26.92 8.05
N LEU A 695 35.17 26.92 8.00
CA LEU A 695 34.38 27.45 6.89
C LEU A 695 33.71 28.78 7.30
N PRO A 696 33.49 29.72 6.38
CA PRO A 696 32.78 30.96 6.68
C PRO A 696 31.37 30.72 7.27
N ASP A 697 30.92 31.58 8.18
CA ASP A 697 29.58 31.47 8.80
C ASP A 697 28.42 31.56 7.79
N SER A 698 28.65 32.20 6.65
CA SER A 698 27.69 32.28 5.55
C SER A 698 27.58 30.99 4.73
N THR A 699 28.38 29.96 5.04
CA THR A 699 28.36 28.71 4.29
C THR A 699 27.03 27.98 4.49
N ASN A 700 26.33 27.75 3.39
CA ASN A 700 25.16 26.90 3.31
C ASN A 700 25.27 26.03 2.06
N VAL A 701 25.58 24.74 2.22
CA VAL A 701 25.92 23.85 1.10
C VAL A 701 25.22 22.51 1.24
N ARG A 702 24.76 21.94 0.11
CA ARG A 702 24.33 20.54 0.04
C ARG A 702 25.47 19.65 -0.44
N TYR A 703 26.15 20.07 -1.50
CA TYR A 703 27.28 19.37 -2.08
C TYR A 703 28.57 20.02 -1.61
N LEU A 704 29.34 19.28 -0.82
CA LEU A 704 30.67 19.67 -0.35
C LEU A 704 31.71 19.00 -1.23
N ARG A 705 32.54 19.79 -1.94
CA ARG A 705 33.59 19.26 -2.82
C ARG A 705 34.97 19.69 -2.35
N LEU A 706 35.84 18.71 -2.10
CA LEU A 706 37.27 18.93 -1.92
C LEU A 706 37.93 18.82 -3.30
N ASN A 707 38.61 19.87 -3.74
CA ASN A 707 39.37 19.87 -4.99
C ASN A 707 40.86 19.93 -4.67
N LEU A 708 41.58 18.85 -4.98
CA LEU A 708 42.96 18.62 -4.59
C LEU A 708 43.90 18.80 -5.78
N THR A 709 45.01 19.49 -5.56
CA THR A 709 46.01 19.79 -6.60
C THR A 709 47.39 19.23 -6.30
N GLY A 710 47.60 18.63 -5.13
CA GLY A 710 48.86 17.96 -4.82
C GLY A 710 48.86 17.23 -3.47
N ASN A 711 49.77 16.28 -3.33
CA ASN A 711 50.08 15.55 -2.10
C ASN A 711 51.59 15.27 -2.06
N THR A 712 52.28 15.68 -0.99
CA THR A 712 53.75 15.52 -0.90
C THR A 712 54.19 14.11 -0.51
N GLY A 713 53.28 13.28 0.00
CA GLY A 713 53.60 11.93 0.50
C GLY A 713 53.19 10.79 -0.44
N TRP A 714 52.37 11.07 -1.47
CA TRP A 714 51.85 10.07 -2.40
C TRP A 714 51.37 10.72 -3.71
N PRO A 715 51.41 10.06 -4.88
CA PRO A 715 50.98 10.65 -6.16
C PRO A 715 49.45 10.77 -6.35
N ALA A 716 48.63 10.64 -5.31
CA ALA A 716 47.17 10.75 -5.35
C ALA A 716 46.59 11.50 -4.14
N ALA A 717 45.37 12.01 -4.28
CA ALA A 717 44.56 12.49 -3.17
C ALA A 717 44.10 11.31 -2.32
N GLN A 718 44.16 11.45 -1.00
CA GLN A 718 43.75 10.39 -0.08
C GLN A 718 42.98 10.97 1.11
N PHE A 719 41.90 10.31 1.53
CA PHE A 719 41.19 10.63 2.77
C PHE A 719 40.63 9.36 3.41
N ALA A 720 40.93 9.18 4.71
CA ALA A 720 40.21 8.22 5.54
C ALA A 720 38.84 8.77 5.92
N GLU A 721 38.77 10.03 6.33
CA GLU A 721 37.50 10.67 6.69
C GLU A 721 37.46 12.10 6.16
N VAL A 722 36.30 12.47 5.64
CA VAL A 722 35.85 13.83 5.40
C VAL A 722 34.63 14.04 6.26
N GLU A 723 34.83 14.66 7.41
CA GLU A 723 33.77 14.97 8.34
C GLU A 723 33.32 16.43 8.18
N ALA A 724 32.03 16.71 8.30
CA ALA A 724 31.46 18.06 8.24
C ALA A 724 30.60 18.33 9.48
N TYR A 725 30.74 19.52 10.07
CA TYR A 725 30.07 19.87 11.33
C TYR A 725 29.37 21.24 11.25
N LEU A 726 28.29 21.39 12.01
CA LEU A 726 27.56 22.67 12.16
C LEU A 726 28.21 23.61 13.18
N THR A 727 29.24 23.15 13.89
CA THR A 727 29.98 23.93 14.88
C THR A 727 31.39 24.23 14.37
N SER A 728 31.87 25.44 14.71
CA SER A 728 33.17 25.99 14.33
C SER A 728 34.36 25.27 14.95
#